data_AF-A0A933Q759-F1
#
_entry.id   AF-A0A933Q759-F1
#
_cell.length_a   1.000
_cell.length_b   1.000
_cell.length_c   1.000
_cell.angle_alpha   90.00
_cell.angle_beta   90.00
_cell.angle_gamma   90.00
#
_symmetry.space_group_name_H-M   'P 1'
#
loop_
_entity.id
_entity.type
_entity.pdbx_description
1 polymer ?
#
loop_
_entity_poly.entity_id
_entity_poly.type
_entity_poly.pdbx_seq_one_letter_code
_entity_poly.pdbx_strand_id
1 'polypeptide(L)'
;MKKYQKNALWLVAIAFILAGGSYGAWYAWDNGKIGDNPRAPTPQAMEKAVRFQAAYQIMTGGARQQPCLGLDSGSDTNDVNGITGISPSGFPGQHAITLLLQTNVRNQQVRDARIAQLDYFARQGLFTASDTTITTDDGVSRPARTYRITWKGYTHAQTNYGSQLCFDYGRREYASIESIEKTLEKIMDLDVYEVSYKTAVRDIPAWAITDEAKKLFPKLSDFIREGSGKAKILRAKEGWQAAYEVEAEIGMAAKGAEGAQYLSQHLKRLKAQLDGSPSITLEEAKSLVAKHLADPDRAGRIGVPCLSLNLQRGGDDKPDPAAARDATDFVVTYFDKGDRKPYEYQQMARNLNILAALEHAGLAEMEIIRPAPPPLVVKPQASRRAAPTPPEPLKPSGIRYKVGREAASALGITGYGGGCVPAGRIKAEVLAVKPLSNGYGEAQAQIYVRASVEQSPEWALKIAEQLPALKAILDEGLPMGGQILKTPSGPDEGKWQLNGLTPHYPQMAFQTIPPHLKPIMPQTLAAMPVKAVKAPGLVFEPRTMPAPAMRAPGLVPMPSGPMPAPAAPAAPPAPSADFSPAPAMVKVATPAPEPKKPASGPIFPADGSPVHVISIYQAPLPGGREREPYEQAAGIANVSISENHATLLLLGHDSVEWRINVPSGVKLKRVVAAGYHDQRVVLSGGGKPQVSATRHELIDRQTDGALSKASGSYSVPYKSDPNSLLRMAEIAQFLTGSQPASFQGTYEAPKTGFAIEAKTPKFALAAPRAPGAVATTIILRAMFKEMINGYAVSRGRAGAFNAAWSEQTFSAGKGYFEGKARVVGSFSMHGYANIGMCPAGEHEVNTHFDKTVLAVESGEQSLYKDGDLFGVAADFDNQIAYFRVNGKWLNGAPGSGSGKRLQKGVEYRACVITSGSTMGGSNDGKQSNTGWEVNFGDKPFAHPLPPGYRPLQGGPTQT
;
A
#
# COMPACT_ATOMS: atom_id res chain seq x y z
N MET A 1 -85.82 32.82 6.34
CA MET A 1 -84.83 32.32 5.34
C MET A 1 -83.62 33.24 5.14
N LYS A 2 -83.76 34.55 4.87
CA LYS A 2 -82.60 35.45 4.62
C LYS A 2 -81.56 35.54 5.76
N LYS A 3 -81.97 35.39 7.03
CA LYS A 3 -81.06 35.41 8.20
C LYS A 3 -80.20 34.13 8.31
N TYR A 4 -80.72 32.98 7.86
CA TYR A 4 -79.98 31.71 7.84
C TYR A 4 -78.96 31.63 6.70
N GLN A 5 -79.26 32.19 5.52
CA GLN A 5 -78.31 32.26 4.40
C GLN A 5 -77.10 33.15 4.72
N LYS A 6 -77.32 34.29 5.41
CA LYS A 6 -76.22 35.18 5.79
C LYS A 6 -75.29 34.53 6.82
N ASN A 7 -75.84 33.77 7.77
CA ASN A 7 -75.07 33.02 8.75
C ASN A 7 -74.31 31.83 8.12
N ALA A 8 -74.93 31.14 7.14
CA ALA A 8 -74.27 30.07 6.40
C ALA A 8 -73.07 30.57 5.57
N LEU A 9 -73.21 31.73 4.91
CA LEU A 9 -72.12 32.33 4.13
C LEU A 9 -70.94 32.76 5.04
N TRP A 10 -71.22 33.33 6.21
CA TRP A 10 -70.20 33.67 7.20
C TRP A 10 -69.50 32.43 7.76
N LEU A 11 -70.22 31.35 8.05
CA LEU A 11 -69.63 30.09 8.51
C LEU A 11 -68.72 29.46 7.44
N VAL A 12 -69.13 29.51 6.16
CA VAL A 12 -68.31 29.03 5.04
C VAL A 12 -67.05 29.89 4.87
N ALA A 13 -67.17 31.22 4.93
CA ALA A 13 -66.01 32.12 4.85
C ALA A 13 -65.03 31.91 6.02
N ILE A 14 -65.53 31.74 7.24
CA ILE A 14 -64.71 31.42 8.42
C ILE A 14 -64.04 30.05 8.23
N ALA A 15 -64.74 29.04 7.73
CA ALA A 15 -64.17 27.73 7.45
C ALA A 15 -63.05 27.80 6.40
N PHE A 16 -63.19 28.60 5.34
CA PHE A 16 -62.13 28.80 4.34
C PHE A 16 -60.93 29.57 4.90
N ILE A 17 -61.13 30.59 5.75
CA ILE A 17 -60.04 31.31 6.41
C ILE A 17 -59.29 30.38 7.39
N LEU A 18 -60.01 29.56 8.16
CA LEU A 18 -59.41 28.57 9.04
C LEU A 18 -58.70 27.46 8.26
N ALA A 19 -59.26 26.99 7.14
CA ALA A 19 -58.62 26.01 6.26
C ALA A 19 -57.37 26.59 5.58
N GLY A 20 -57.42 27.83 5.08
CA GLY A 20 -56.26 28.51 4.48
C GLY A 20 -55.17 28.82 5.50
N GLY A 21 -55.55 29.26 6.70
CA GLY A 21 -54.62 29.52 7.81
C GLY A 21 -53.98 28.24 8.34
N SER A 22 -54.75 27.17 8.53
CA SER A 22 -54.22 25.87 8.95
C SER A 22 -53.36 25.22 7.87
N TYR A 23 -53.73 25.31 6.59
CA TYR A 23 -52.89 24.85 5.48
C TYR A 23 -51.60 25.68 5.37
N GLY A 24 -51.67 27.00 5.52
CA GLY A 24 -50.50 27.87 5.50
C GLY A 24 -49.55 27.60 6.67
N ALA A 25 -50.07 27.41 7.88
CA ALA A 25 -49.29 27.02 9.05
C ALA A 25 -48.70 25.61 8.89
N TRP A 26 -49.48 24.64 8.40
CA TRP A 26 -49.00 23.31 8.07
C TRP A 26 -47.94 23.33 6.98
N TYR A 27 -48.10 24.11 5.92
CA TYR A 27 -47.13 24.24 4.83
C TYR A 27 -45.84 24.93 5.30
N ALA A 28 -45.96 25.97 6.12
CA ALA A 28 -44.82 26.64 6.72
C ALA A 28 -44.09 25.72 7.71
N TRP A 29 -44.81 24.90 8.48
CA TRP A 29 -44.24 23.86 9.32
C TRP A 29 -43.60 22.73 8.47
N ASP A 30 -44.29 22.18 7.49
CA ASP A 30 -43.76 21.12 6.60
C ASP A 30 -42.49 21.59 5.85
N ASN A 31 -42.41 22.89 5.53
CA ASN A 31 -41.23 23.50 4.92
C ASN A 31 -40.16 23.98 5.91
N GLY A 32 -40.33 23.73 7.22
CA GLY A 32 -39.34 24.08 8.23
C GLY A 32 -39.18 25.57 8.48
N LYS A 33 -40.21 26.38 8.21
CA LYS A 33 -40.23 27.84 8.38
C LYS A 33 -40.69 28.31 9.77
N ILE A 34 -41.06 27.40 10.68
CA ILE A 34 -41.64 27.72 11.99
C ILE A 34 -40.83 27.06 13.12
N GLY A 35 -40.25 27.85 14.04
CA GLY A 35 -39.76 27.41 15.36
C GLY A 35 -38.70 26.30 15.38
N ASP A 36 -38.68 25.52 16.47
CA ASP A 36 -37.81 24.35 16.74
C ASP A 36 -38.17 23.12 15.88
N ASN A 37 -38.57 23.35 14.63
CA ASN A 37 -39.01 22.30 13.76
C ASN A 37 -37.84 21.38 13.38
N PRO A 38 -37.96 20.05 13.58
CA PRO A 38 -36.91 19.09 13.25
C PRO A 38 -36.57 19.03 11.75
N ARG A 39 -37.38 19.67 10.89
CA ARG A 39 -37.21 19.78 9.43
C ARG A 39 -36.81 21.19 8.97
N ALA A 40 -36.55 22.12 9.90
CA ALA A 40 -35.96 23.41 9.55
C ALA A 40 -34.52 23.20 9.06
N PRO A 41 -34.08 23.84 7.96
CA PRO A 41 -32.72 23.68 7.43
C PRO A 41 -31.71 24.50 8.24
N THR A 42 -31.60 24.16 9.52
CA THR A 42 -30.72 24.81 10.50
C THR A 42 -29.57 23.86 10.86
N PRO A 43 -28.39 24.38 11.27
CA PRO A 43 -27.30 23.56 11.74
C PRO A 43 -27.72 22.58 12.84
N GLN A 44 -28.51 23.03 13.82
CA GLN A 44 -28.95 22.21 14.94
C GLN A 44 -29.83 21.04 14.51
N ALA A 45 -30.77 21.26 13.58
CA ALA A 45 -31.65 20.20 13.10
C ALA A 45 -30.92 19.19 12.20
N MET A 46 -29.96 19.66 11.38
CA MET A 46 -29.21 18.83 10.44
C MET A 46 -27.98 18.13 11.07
N GLU A 47 -27.49 18.61 12.22
CA GLU A 47 -26.21 18.19 12.80
C GLU A 47 -26.07 16.67 12.87
N LYS A 48 -27.11 15.96 13.34
CA LYS A 48 -27.07 14.50 13.46
C LYS A 48 -26.82 13.79 12.12
N ALA A 49 -27.56 14.18 11.09
CA ALA A 49 -27.43 13.59 9.75
C ALA A 49 -26.08 13.94 9.11
N VAL A 50 -25.61 15.18 9.30
CA VAL A 50 -24.28 15.61 8.80
C VAL A 50 -23.16 14.88 9.52
N ARG A 51 -23.25 14.72 10.84
CA ARG A 51 -22.29 13.95 11.63
C ARG A 51 -22.21 12.51 11.15
N PHE A 52 -23.37 11.92 10.82
CA PHE A 52 -23.48 10.57 10.28
C PHE A 52 -22.78 10.43 8.92
N GLN A 53 -23.09 11.34 7.99
CA GLN A 53 -22.42 11.37 6.69
C GLN A 53 -20.91 11.61 6.81
N ALA A 54 -20.50 12.50 7.71
CA ALA A 54 -19.10 12.82 7.96
C ALA A 54 -18.32 11.62 8.49
N ALA A 55 -18.87 10.89 9.46
CA ALA A 55 -18.25 9.66 9.98
C ALA A 55 -18.14 8.59 8.88
N TYR A 56 -19.17 8.43 8.05
CA TYR A 56 -19.11 7.53 6.90
C TYR A 56 -18.00 7.90 5.91
N GLN A 57 -17.88 9.18 5.55
CA GLN A 57 -16.81 9.67 4.66
C GLN A 57 -15.42 9.50 5.28
N ILE A 58 -15.28 9.67 6.59
CA ILE A 58 -14.01 9.44 7.30
C ILE A 58 -13.60 7.97 7.23
N MET A 59 -14.54 7.05 7.45
CA MET A 59 -14.28 5.61 7.37
C MET A 59 -13.97 5.14 5.95
N THR A 60 -14.66 5.69 4.94
CA THR A 60 -14.57 5.24 3.55
C THR A 60 -13.52 5.96 2.70
N GLY A 61 -12.99 7.09 3.17
CA GLY A 61 -11.97 7.90 2.48
C GLY A 61 -10.60 7.21 2.25
N GLY A 62 -10.44 5.95 2.67
CA GLY A 62 -9.29 5.09 2.38
C GLY A 62 -8.04 5.40 3.19
N ALA A 63 -6.90 4.80 2.79
CA ALA A 63 -5.61 4.88 3.48
C ALA A 63 -5.09 6.31 3.74
N ARG A 64 -5.62 7.32 3.02
CA ARG A 64 -5.29 8.74 3.20
C ARG A 64 -5.84 9.35 4.49
N GLN A 65 -6.79 8.68 5.16
CA GLN A 65 -7.40 9.16 6.40
C GLN A 65 -7.06 8.29 7.62
N GLN A 66 -6.07 7.40 7.52
CA GLN A 66 -5.66 6.65 8.69
C GLN A 66 -5.04 7.59 9.74
N PRO A 67 -5.41 7.44 11.02
CA PRO A 67 -5.03 8.36 12.11
C PRO A 67 -3.59 8.18 12.59
N CYS A 68 -2.72 7.58 11.77
CA CYS A 68 -1.36 7.26 12.16
C CYS A 68 -0.33 7.84 11.18
N LEU A 69 0.76 8.34 11.74
CA LEU A 69 1.88 8.94 11.04
C LEU A 69 3.00 7.91 10.91
N GLY A 70 3.28 7.47 9.70
CA GLY A 70 4.41 6.56 9.43
C GLY A 70 5.76 7.27 9.60
N LEU A 71 6.77 6.52 10.05
CA LEU A 71 8.17 6.94 9.91
C LEU A 71 8.51 7.08 8.43
N ASP A 72 9.36 8.04 8.07
CA ASP A 72 9.82 8.13 6.69
C ASP A 72 10.58 6.84 6.33
N SER A 73 9.95 6.06 5.46
CA SER A 73 10.39 4.70 5.14
C SER A 73 11.33 4.67 3.95
N GLY A 74 11.78 5.83 3.45
CA GLY A 74 12.55 6.02 2.22
C GLY A 74 13.61 4.96 1.93
N SER A 75 13.19 3.79 1.45
CA SER A 75 13.97 2.63 1.00
C SER A 75 15.16 2.12 1.82
N ASP A 76 15.46 2.72 2.97
CA ASP A 76 16.63 2.37 3.76
C ASP A 76 16.26 1.22 4.70
N THR A 77 16.73 0.03 4.33
CA THR A 77 16.66 -1.14 5.19
C THR A 77 17.47 -0.89 6.46
N ASN A 78 16.99 -1.32 7.62
CA ASN A 78 17.80 -1.27 8.84
C ASN A 78 19.12 -2.01 8.60
N ASP A 79 20.24 -1.49 9.12
CA ASP A 79 21.55 -2.11 8.90
C ASP A 79 21.67 -3.44 9.64
N VAL A 80 21.04 -3.52 10.82
CA VAL A 80 20.94 -4.73 11.62
C VAL A 80 19.46 -5.02 11.85
N ASN A 81 19.04 -6.22 11.47
CA ASN A 81 17.72 -6.77 11.78
C ASN A 81 17.86 -7.87 12.84
N GLY A 82 16.89 -7.96 13.75
CA GLY A 82 16.75 -9.12 14.66
C GLY A 82 17.32 -8.96 16.07
N ILE A 83 17.54 -7.73 16.53
CA ILE A 83 17.72 -7.48 17.97
C ILE A 83 16.35 -7.66 18.64
N THR A 84 16.34 -8.07 19.91
CA THR A 84 15.15 -8.45 20.68
C THR A 84 14.57 -7.27 21.48
N GLY A 85 13.29 -7.31 21.86
CA GLY A 85 12.57 -6.21 22.53
C GLY A 85 11.05 -6.24 22.31
N ILE A 86 10.42 -5.06 22.18
CA ILE A 86 8.96 -4.90 22.05
C ILE A 86 8.61 -4.53 20.58
N SER A 87 7.52 -5.06 20.02
CA SER A 87 7.00 -4.61 18.73
C SER A 87 5.55 -5.05 18.50
N PRO A 88 4.75 -4.27 17.75
CA PRO A 88 3.54 -4.79 17.12
C PRO A 88 3.88 -5.84 16.05
N SER A 89 2.92 -6.71 15.71
CA SER A 89 3.11 -7.77 14.72
C SER A 89 3.54 -7.25 13.34
N GLY A 90 4.41 -8.00 12.64
CA GLY A 90 4.69 -7.79 11.21
C GLY A 90 5.77 -6.76 10.85
N PHE A 91 6.59 -6.31 11.80
CA PHE A 91 7.61 -5.27 11.59
C PHE A 91 8.98 -5.75 11.07
N PRO A 92 9.62 -5.15 10.06
CA PRO A 92 11.02 -5.45 9.71
C PRO A 92 12.00 -4.91 10.78
N GLY A 93 12.96 -5.72 11.26
CA GLY A 93 13.89 -5.34 12.35
C GLY A 93 13.25 -5.41 13.74
N GLN A 94 12.39 -6.42 13.90
CA GLN A 94 11.16 -6.45 14.69
C GLN A 94 11.21 -6.13 16.20
N HIS A 95 12.28 -5.57 16.78
CA HIS A 95 12.29 -5.02 18.15
C HIS A 95 13.29 -3.88 18.40
N ALA A 96 14.24 -3.68 17.51
CA ALA A 96 15.12 -2.54 17.56
C ALA A 96 15.54 -2.10 16.16
N ILE A 97 15.51 -0.80 15.92
CA ILE A 97 15.97 -0.17 14.68
C ILE A 97 17.43 0.22 14.91
N THR A 98 18.38 -0.40 14.23
CA THR A 98 19.79 0.03 14.29
C THR A 98 20.21 0.66 12.98
N LEU A 99 20.70 1.90 13.07
CA LEU A 99 21.12 2.72 11.93
C LEU A 99 22.56 3.20 12.15
N LEU A 100 23.46 2.95 11.21
CA LEU A 100 24.74 3.65 11.10
C LEU A 100 24.49 5.15 11.08
N LEU A 101 25.29 5.92 11.82
CA LEU A 101 25.20 7.38 11.82
C LEU A 101 25.68 7.97 10.49
N GLN A 102 26.52 7.25 9.75
CA GLN A 102 27.02 7.64 8.44
C GLN A 102 26.89 6.48 7.47
N THR A 103 26.48 6.77 6.24
CA THR A 103 26.31 5.85 5.10
C THR A 103 26.91 6.45 3.83
N ASN A 104 26.69 5.81 2.68
CA ASN A 104 27.08 6.43 1.41
C ASN A 104 26.38 7.79 1.25
N VAL A 105 27.07 8.74 0.60
CA VAL A 105 26.64 10.15 0.50
C VAL A 105 25.23 10.30 -0.08
N ARG A 106 24.79 9.36 -0.92
CA ARG A 106 23.52 9.47 -1.65
C ARG A 106 22.28 9.33 -0.78
N ASN A 107 22.32 8.49 0.25
CA ASN A 107 21.16 8.22 1.12
C ASN A 107 21.28 8.89 2.50
N GLN A 108 22.40 9.56 2.78
CA GLN A 108 22.68 10.14 4.09
C GLN A 108 21.59 11.10 4.57
N GLN A 109 21.04 11.96 3.69
CA GLN A 109 20.00 12.92 4.09
C GLN A 109 18.70 12.24 4.57
N VAL A 110 18.26 11.19 3.87
CA VAL A 110 17.07 10.42 4.25
C VAL A 110 17.30 9.72 5.59
N ARG A 111 18.51 9.20 5.78
CA ARG A 111 18.92 8.55 7.03
C ARG A 111 19.02 9.51 8.19
N ASP A 112 19.61 10.69 8.00
CA ASP A 112 19.68 11.75 9.01
C ASP A 112 18.28 12.19 9.44
N ALA A 113 17.35 12.34 8.48
CA ALA A 113 15.96 12.65 8.78
C ALA A 113 15.31 11.55 9.63
N ARG A 114 15.53 10.27 9.29
CA ARG A 114 15.01 9.13 10.05
C ARG A 114 15.61 9.02 11.45
N ILE A 115 16.92 9.24 11.60
CA ILE A 115 17.61 9.31 12.89
C ILE A 115 17.00 10.44 13.73
N ALA A 116 16.81 11.64 13.15
CA ALA A 116 16.22 12.76 13.86
C ALA A 116 14.77 12.48 14.32
N GLN A 117 13.95 11.81 13.48
CA GLN A 117 12.60 11.36 13.85
C GLN A 117 12.62 10.36 15.02
N LEU A 118 13.53 9.39 15.00
CA LEU A 118 13.66 8.38 16.05
C LEU A 118 14.23 8.97 17.35
N ASP A 119 15.22 9.86 17.26
CA ASP A 119 15.75 10.63 18.40
C ASP A 119 14.66 11.49 19.04
N TYR A 120 13.81 12.12 18.22
CA TYR A 120 12.65 12.85 18.72
C TYR A 120 11.70 11.93 19.49
N PHE A 121 11.29 10.81 18.89
CA PHE A 121 10.43 9.86 19.60
C PHE A 121 11.08 9.25 20.84
N ALA A 122 12.41 9.10 20.87
CA ALA A 122 13.14 8.70 22.07
C ALA A 122 13.05 9.75 23.18
N ARG A 123 13.22 11.05 22.86
CA ARG A 123 12.99 12.16 23.81
C ARG A 123 11.56 12.22 24.32
N GLN A 124 10.58 11.83 23.50
CA GLN A 124 9.16 11.74 23.91
C GLN A 124 8.85 10.48 24.75
N GLY A 125 9.85 9.63 24.99
CA GLY A 125 9.73 8.37 25.74
C GLY A 125 9.01 7.26 24.99
N LEU A 126 8.82 7.39 23.66
CA LEU A 126 8.24 6.34 22.82
C LEU A 126 9.29 5.31 22.37
N PHE A 127 10.55 5.71 22.34
CA PHE A 127 11.71 4.84 22.16
C PHE A 127 12.74 5.05 23.27
N THR A 128 13.63 4.08 23.45
CA THR A 128 14.96 4.29 24.00
C THR A 128 15.95 4.38 22.86
N ALA A 129 17.00 5.17 23.02
CA ALA A 129 18.11 5.28 22.07
C ALA A 129 19.42 4.93 22.78
N SER A 130 20.28 4.16 22.12
CA SER A 130 21.61 3.83 22.60
C SER A 130 22.61 3.85 21.45
N ASP A 131 23.74 4.52 21.65
CA ASP A 131 24.85 4.48 20.70
C ASP A 131 25.52 3.09 20.72
N THR A 132 25.92 2.61 19.56
CA THR A 132 26.57 1.31 19.36
C THR A 132 27.55 1.39 18.20
N THR A 133 28.20 0.27 17.86
CA THR A 133 29.06 0.18 16.69
C THR A 133 28.72 -1.06 15.87
N ILE A 134 28.78 -0.94 14.55
CA ILE A 134 28.59 -2.04 13.60
C ILE A 134 29.89 -2.24 12.82
N THR A 135 30.39 -3.47 12.79
CA THR A 135 31.48 -3.85 11.88
C THR A 135 30.96 -3.90 10.45
N THR A 136 31.52 -3.06 9.57
CA THR A 136 31.17 -3.01 8.14
C THR A 136 31.97 -4.01 7.30
N ASP A 137 31.64 -4.14 6.01
CA ASP A 137 32.28 -5.11 5.10
C ASP A 137 33.75 -4.87 4.79
N ASP A 138 34.26 -3.68 5.11
CA ASP A 138 35.68 -3.34 5.14
C ASP A 138 36.39 -3.77 6.44
N GLY A 139 35.68 -4.42 7.38
CA GLY A 139 36.19 -4.81 8.69
C GLY A 139 36.30 -3.67 9.70
N VAL A 140 35.86 -2.46 9.34
CA VAL A 140 35.94 -1.28 10.21
C VAL A 140 34.69 -1.21 11.09
N SER A 141 34.88 -0.97 12.39
CA SER A 141 33.79 -0.69 13.31
C SER A 141 33.32 0.75 13.14
N ARG A 142 32.03 0.94 12.82
CA ARG A 142 31.45 2.27 12.55
C ARG A 142 30.35 2.62 13.54
N PRO A 143 30.23 3.91 13.92
CA PRO A 143 29.23 4.33 14.89
C PRO A 143 27.82 4.15 14.32
N ALA A 144 26.94 3.65 15.15
CA ALA A 144 25.53 3.42 14.88
C ALA A 144 24.70 3.79 16.11
N ARG A 145 23.39 3.88 15.92
CA ARG A 145 22.43 4.08 16.99
C ARG A 145 21.32 3.05 16.90
N THR A 146 21.00 2.44 18.04
CA THR A 146 19.92 1.48 18.20
C THR A 146 18.75 2.15 18.92
N TYR A 147 17.55 1.96 18.37
CA TYR A 147 16.30 2.46 18.93
C TYR A 147 15.38 1.30 19.29
N ARG A 148 14.91 1.22 20.54
CA ARG A 148 13.97 0.18 20.99
C ARG A 148 12.67 0.84 21.40
N ILE A 149 11.52 0.32 20.96
CA ILE A 149 10.23 0.90 21.36
C ILE A 149 10.00 0.65 22.86
N THR A 150 9.44 1.63 23.57
CA THR A 150 9.05 1.48 24.98
C THR A 150 7.64 0.91 25.08
N TRP A 151 7.20 0.51 26.28
CA TRP A 151 5.79 0.16 26.51
C TRP A 151 4.85 1.34 26.22
N LYS A 152 5.27 2.58 26.49
CA LYS A 152 4.55 3.79 26.07
C LYS A 152 4.47 3.85 24.54
N GLY A 153 5.59 3.68 23.84
CA GLY A 153 5.63 3.62 22.37
C GLY A 153 4.73 2.54 21.79
N TYR A 154 4.72 1.33 22.37
CA TYR A 154 3.88 0.21 21.97
C TYR A 154 2.40 0.55 22.02
N THR A 155 1.94 1.20 23.10
CA THR A 155 0.54 1.65 23.19
C THR A 155 0.20 2.74 22.17
N HIS A 156 1.17 3.52 21.68
CA HIS A 156 0.98 4.56 20.66
C HIS A 156 1.15 4.06 19.22
N ALA A 157 1.68 2.86 19.03
CA ALA A 157 1.94 2.27 17.73
C ALA A 157 0.69 1.60 17.13
N GLN A 158 0.53 1.74 15.82
CA GLN A 158 -0.44 1.00 15.02
C GLN A 158 0.26 0.30 13.85
N THR A 159 -0.35 -0.79 13.38
CA THR A 159 0.04 -1.47 12.14
C THR A 159 -0.82 -0.95 11.00
N ASN A 160 -0.18 -0.37 9.98
CA ASN A 160 -0.86 -0.04 8.72
C ASN A 160 -0.83 -1.27 7.79
N TYR A 161 -1.79 -1.36 6.86
CA TYR A 161 -1.94 -2.40 5.81
C TYR A 161 -0.67 -2.66 4.96
N GLY A 162 0.39 -1.84 5.11
CA GLY A 162 1.69 -1.99 4.46
C GLY A 162 2.86 -2.36 5.37
N SER A 163 2.65 -2.92 6.57
CA SER A 163 3.71 -3.32 7.52
C SER A 163 4.65 -2.19 8.00
N GLN A 164 4.16 -0.94 7.96
CA GLN A 164 4.90 0.23 8.45
C GLN A 164 4.40 0.70 9.82
N LEU A 165 5.34 1.13 10.67
CA LEU A 165 5.16 1.47 12.07
C LEU A 165 4.70 2.89 12.01
N CYS A 166 3.47 3.09 12.46
CA CYS A 166 2.91 4.41 12.52
C CYS A 166 2.47 4.73 13.94
N PHE A 167 2.53 6.01 14.26
CA PHE A 167 2.17 6.54 15.57
C PHE A 167 0.91 7.38 15.45
N ASP A 168 -0.02 7.17 16.37
CA ASP A 168 -1.31 7.88 16.37
C ASP A 168 -1.11 9.37 16.59
N TYR A 169 -1.69 10.21 15.72
CA TYR A 169 -1.67 11.67 15.87
C TYR A 169 -3.03 12.26 16.30
N GLY A 170 -4.02 11.40 16.56
CA GLY A 170 -5.37 11.77 17.00
C GLY A 170 -6.46 11.26 16.07
N ARG A 171 -7.73 11.47 16.44
CA ARG A 171 -8.89 11.01 15.68
C ARG A 171 -9.60 12.18 15.02
N ARG A 172 -9.76 12.11 13.70
CA ARG A 172 -10.54 13.11 12.96
C ARG A 172 -12.03 12.88 13.19
N GLU A 173 -12.73 13.94 13.59
CA GLU A 173 -14.16 13.93 13.90
C GLU A 173 -14.85 15.14 13.29
N TYR A 174 -16.16 15.05 13.12
CA TYR A 174 -17.01 16.19 12.80
C TYR A 174 -16.90 17.28 13.89
N ALA A 175 -16.80 18.53 13.47
CA ALA A 175 -16.69 19.70 14.34
C ALA A 175 -17.94 20.60 14.28
N SER A 176 -18.35 21.04 13.09
CA SER A 176 -19.48 21.97 12.92
C SER A 176 -20.00 22.00 11.48
N ILE A 177 -21.22 22.50 11.25
CA ILE A 177 -21.73 22.86 9.91
C ILE A 177 -21.28 24.29 9.58
N GLU A 178 -20.81 24.51 8.34
CA GLU A 178 -20.42 25.83 7.82
C GLU A 178 -21.52 26.47 6.98
N SER A 179 -22.11 25.72 6.04
CA SER A 179 -23.16 26.22 5.15
C SER A 179 -24.18 25.14 4.81
N ILE A 180 -25.41 25.56 4.54
CA ILE A 180 -26.54 24.70 4.15
C ILE A 180 -27.15 25.30 2.88
N GLU A 181 -27.09 24.56 1.78
CA GLU A 181 -27.59 25.01 0.48
C GLU A 181 -28.61 24.03 -0.07
N LYS A 182 -29.83 24.52 -0.36
CA LYS A 182 -30.84 23.70 -1.03
C LYS A 182 -30.41 23.46 -2.49
N THR A 183 -30.37 22.21 -2.90
CA THR A 183 -30.09 21.85 -4.29
C THR A 183 -31.38 21.74 -5.11
N LEU A 184 -31.26 21.74 -6.43
CA LEU A 184 -32.37 21.43 -7.34
C LEU A 184 -32.65 19.91 -7.42
N GLU A 185 -31.77 19.10 -6.85
CA GLU A 185 -31.88 17.65 -6.84
C GLU A 185 -33.00 17.20 -5.91
N LYS A 186 -33.73 16.15 -6.35
CA LYS A 186 -34.68 15.42 -5.52
C LYS A 186 -34.36 13.93 -5.55
N ILE A 187 -34.44 13.29 -4.39
CA ILE A 187 -34.27 11.85 -4.23
C ILE A 187 -35.54 11.32 -3.56
N MET A 188 -36.29 10.43 -4.23
CA MET A 188 -37.59 9.93 -3.74
C MET A 188 -38.59 11.06 -3.40
N ASP A 189 -38.62 12.10 -4.24
CA ASP A 189 -39.37 13.34 -4.03
C ASP A 189 -38.97 14.17 -2.79
N LEU A 190 -37.95 13.74 -2.06
CA LEU A 190 -37.38 14.48 -0.93
C LEU A 190 -36.44 15.58 -1.44
N ASP A 191 -36.48 16.73 -0.79
CA ASP A 191 -35.56 17.83 -1.07
C ASP A 191 -34.15 17.48 -0.57
N VAL A 192 -33.14 17.72 -1.43
CA VAL A 192 -31.73 17.49 -1.11
C VAL A 192 -31.03 18.81 -0.80
N TYR A 193 -30.24 18.80 0.26
CA TYR A 193 -29.40 19.92 0.69
C TYR A 193 -27.94 19.50 0.64
N GLU A 194 -27.10 20.36 0.08
CA GLU A 194 -25.65 20.26 0.20
C GLU A 194 -25.23 21.02 1.46
N VAL A 195 -24.59 20.32 2.38
CA VAL A 195 -24.14 20.86 3.67
C VAL A 195 -22.63 20.80 3.74
N SER A 196 -21.97 21.95 3.79
CA SER A 196 -20.52 22.03 4.04
C SER A 196 -20.28 21.97 5.55
N TYR A 197 -19.29 21.20 5.98
CA TYR A 197 -18.99 20.99 7.39
C TYR A 197 -17.48 20.96 7.67
N LYS A 198 -17.10 21.30 8.90
CA LYS A 198 -15.74 21.18 9.43
C LYS A 198 -15.52 19.85 10.13
N THR A 199 -14.26 19.41 10.09
CA THR A 199 -13.71 18.32 10.89
C THR A 199 -12.52 18.83 11.68
N ALA A 200 -12.33 18.30 12.88
CA ALA A 200 -11.17 18.58 13.72
C ALA A 200 -10.54 17.27 14.19
N VAL A 201 -9.24 17.29 14.48
CA VAL A 201 -8.58 16.14 15.11
C VAL A 201 -8.68 16.28 16.62
N ARG A 202 -9.30 15.30 17.27
CA ARG A 202 -9.40 15.14 18.72
C ARG A 202 -8.32 14.20 19.22
N ASP A 203 -8.08 14.23 20.53
CA ASP A 203 -7.14 13.33 21.22
C ASP A 203 -5.71 13.37 20.64
N ILE A 204 -5.26 14.56 20.20
CA ILE A 204 -3.92 14.75 19.67
C ILE A 204 -2.92 14.52 20.81
N PRO A 205 -2.02 13.52 20.71
CA PRO A 205 -1.07 13.26 21.78
C PRO A 205 -0.04 14.38 21.90
N ALA A 206 0.50 14.57 23.11
CA ALA A 206 1.45 15.65 23.40
C ALA A 206 2.67 15.68 22.46
N TRP A 207 3.12 14.52 21.97
CA TRP A 207 4.23 14.45 21.02
C TRP A 207 3.88 15.08 19.66
N ALA A 208 2.61 15.09 19.24
CA ALA A 208 2.21 15.50 17.90
C ALA A 208 1.96 17.01 17.75
N ILE A 209 1.88 17.74 18.86
CA ILE A 209 1.61 19.21 18.84
C ILE A 209 2.86 20.07 18.88
N THR A 210 4.05 19.50 19.13
CA THR A 210 5.29 20.26 19.25
C THR A 210 5.74 20.81 17.90
N ASP A 211 6.42 21.96 17.91
CA ASP A 211 6.95 22.55 16.66
C ASP A 211 8.08 21.70 16.07
N GLU A 212 8.82 20.98 16.92
CA GLU A 212 9.81 20.01 16.48
C GLU A 212 9.17 18.84 15.72
N ALA A 213 8.03 18.31 16.19
CA ALA A 213 7.30 17.28 15.46
C ALA A 213 6.83 17.78 14.09
N LYS A 214 6.25 18.99 14.02
CA LYS A 214 5.81 19.58 12.74
C LYS A 214 6.97 19.74 11.75
N LYS A 215 8.18 20.05 12.24
CA LYS A 215 9.40 20.16 11.43
C LYS A 215 9.91 18.80 10.95
N LEU A 216 9.96 17.81 11.84
CA LEU A 216 10.49 16.47 11.53
C LEU A 216 9.51 15.60 10.73
N PHE A 217 8.22 15.92 10.80
CA PHE A 217 7.15 15.23 10.09
C PHE A 217 6.33 16.23 9.27
N PRO A 218 6.78 16.60 8.06
CA PRO A 218 6.17 17.71 7.30
C PRO A 218 4.67 17.55 7.02
N LYS A 219 4.17 16.31 6.92
CA LYS A 219 2.74 16.01 6.70
C LYS A 219 1.88 16.14 7.96
N LEU A 220 2.48 16.17 9.14
CA LEU A 220 1.77 16.18 10.42
C LEU A 220 0.86 17.40 10.54
N SER A 221 1.34 18.58 10.16
CA SER A 221 0.55 19.82 10.19
C SER A 221 -0.72 19.72 9.34
N ASP A 222 -0.62 19.12 8.15
CA ASP A 222 -1.79 18.89 7.29
C ASP A 222 -2.73 17.85 7.90
N PHE A 223 -2.18 16.82 8.56
CA PHE A 223 -2.97 15.77 9.19
C PHE A 223 -3.73 16.23 10.44
N ILE A 224 -3.20 17.16 11.22
CA ILE A 224 -3.86 17.69 12.43
C ILE A 224 -4.71 18.93 12.19
N ARG A 225 -4.57 19.59 11.02
CA ARG A 225 -5.35 20.78 10.67
C ARG A 225 -6.85 20.48 10.58
N GLU A 226 -7.67 21.48 10.89
CA GLU A 226 -9.10 21.46 10.55
C GLU A 226 -9.28 21.15 9.05
N GLY A 227 -10.19 20.23 8.75
CA GLY A 227 -10.55 19.88 7.38
C GLY A 227 -11.99 20.26 7.09
N SER A 228 -12.33 20.51 5.83
CA SER A 228 -13.71 20.71 5.40
C SER A 228 -14.20 19.52 4.59
N GLY A 229 -15.48 19.19 4.72
CA GLY A 229 -16.16 18.16 3.93
C GLY A 229 -17.52 18.66 3.44
N LYS A 230 -18.15 17.89 2.56
CA LYS A 230 -19.50 18.15 2.05
C LYS A 230 -20.38 16.92 2.22
N ALA A 231 -21.59 17.13 2.70
CA ALA A 231 -22.58 16.09 2.92
C ALA A 231 -23.86 16.41 2.13
N LYS A 232 -24.46 15.40 1.50
CA LYS A 232 -25.83 15.50 0.99
C LYS A 232 -26.81 15.03 2.07
N ILE A 233 -27.76 15.88 2.41
CA ILE A 233 -28.76 15.65 3.47
C ILE A 233 -30.15 15.79 2.87
N LEU A 234 -31.04 14.83 3.15
CA LEU A 234 -32.40 14.78 2.63
C LEU A 234 -33.39 15.22 3.69
N ARG A 235 -34.39 15.98 3.27
CA ARG A 235 -35.53 16.37 4.11
C ARG A 235 -36.59 15.26 4.09
N ALA A 236 -36.51 14.33 5.04
CA ALA A 236 -37.48 13.26 5.24
C ALA A 236 -38.69 13.72 6.07
N LYS A 237 -39.71 12.86 6.18
CA LYS A 237 -40.92 13.13 6.98
C LYS A 237 -40.60 13.24 8.48
N GLU A 238 -39.66 12.45 8.98
CA GLU A 238 -39.28 12.38 10.39
C GLU A 238 -38.14 13.35 10.77
N GLY A 239 -37.60 14.11 9.81
CA GLY A 239 -36.47 15.00 10.03
C GLY A 239 -35.45 14.95 8.89
N TRP A 240 -34.17 15.09 9.24
CA TRP A 240 -33.06 15.05 8.30
C TRP A 240 -32.41 13.66 8.27
N GLN A 241 -32.12 13.16 7.07
CA GLN A 241 -31.40 11.90 6.86
C GLN A 241 -30.17 12.13 5.98
N ALA A 242 -29.08 11.42 6.24
CA ALA A 242 -27.92 11.43 5.37
C ALA A 242 -28.25 10.72 4.04
N ALA A 243 -27.70 11.19 2.92
CA ALA A 243 -27.91 10.54 1.62
C ALA A 243 -27.51 9.07 1.62
N TYR A 244 -26.42 8.75 2.32
CA TYR A 244 -26.00 7.36 2.48
C TYR A 244 -27.03 6.49 3.23
N GLU A 245 -27.79 7.03 4.20
CA GLU A 245 -28.83 6.25 4.90
C GLU A 245 -29.95 5.85 3.94
N VAL A 246 -30.39 6.78 3.09
CA VAL A 246 -31.43 6.54 2.11
C VAL A 246 -30.94 5.56 1.04
N GLU A 247 -29.74 5.76 0.51
CA GLU A 247 -29.08 4.82 -0.42
C GLU A 247 -28.94 3.41 0.20
N ALA A 248 -28.64 3.35 1.49
CA ALA A 248 -28.60 2.11 2.22
C ALA A 248 -30.00 1.46 2.28
N GLU A 249 -31.03 2.14 2.76
CA GLU A 249 -32.42 1.63 2.84
C GLU A 249 -32.93 1.08 1.50
N ILE A 250 -32.65 1.82 0.44
CA ILE A 250 -32.86 1.42 -0.95
C ILE A 250 -32.15 0.10 -1.27
N GLY A 251 -30.87 0.02 -0.94
CA GLY A 251 -30.06 -1.17 -1.12
C GLY A 251 -30.60 -2.36 -0.32
N MET A 252 -31.17 -2.13 0.86
CA MET A 252 -31.85 -3.16 1.67
C MET A 252 -33.09 -3.69 0.96
N ALA A 253 -33.94 -2.79 0.47
CA ALA A 253 -35.15 -3.15 -0.27
C ALA A 253 -34.82 -3.94 -1.55
N ALA A 254 -33.69 -3.64 -2.19
CA ALA A 254 -33.23 -4.32 -3.40
C ALA A 254 -32.60 -5.71 -3.14
N LYS A 255 -31.83 -5.88 -2.06
CA LYS A 255 -31.01 -7.08 -1.78
C LYS A 255 -31.75 -8.21 -1.04
N GLY A 256 -33.02 -8.04 -0.69
CA GLY A 256 -33.77 -9.03 0.09
C GLY A 256 -33.34 -9.10 1.57
N ALA A 257 -33.89 -10.08 2.30
CA ALA A 257 -33.81 -10.12 3.76
C ALA A 257 -32.38 -10.17 4.34
N GLU A 258 -31.47 -10.94 3.74
CA GLU A 258 -30.09 -11.05 4.24
C GLU A 258 -29.28 -9.75 4.03
N GLY A 259 -29.44 -9.11 2.88
CA GLY A 259 -28.80 -7.81 2.59
C GLY A 259 -29.35 -6.70 3.48
N ALA A 260 -30.65 -6.72 3.76
CA ALA A 260 -31.30 -5.83 4.71
C ALA A 260 -30.78 -6.03 6.14
N GLN A 261 -30.57 -7.28 6.57
CA GLN A 261 -30.02 -7.58 7.89
C GLN A 261 -28.57 -7.08 8.03
N TYR A 262 -27.71 -7.33 7.04
CA TYR A 262 -26.31 -6.85 7.08
C TYR A 262 -26.24 -5.32 7.18
N LEU A 263 -27.02 -4.62 6.36
CA LEU A 263 -26.95 -3.17 6.28
C LEU A 263 -27.67 -2.46 7.43
N SER A 264 -28.80 -3.00 7.91
CA SER A 264 -29.44 -2.49 9.14
C SER A 264 -28.50 -2.64 10.35
N GLN A 265 -27.76 -3.74 10.44
CA GLN A 265 -26.69 -3.88 11.43
C GLN A 265 -25.60 -2.82 11.23
N HIS A 266 -25.17 -2.56 9.99
CA HIS A 266 -24.17 -1.52 9.68
C HIS A 266 -24.64 -0.09 10.05
N LEU A 267 -25.90 0.26 9.79
CA LEU A 267 -26.47 1.56 10.16
C LEU A 267 -26.65 1.69 11.68
N LYS A 268 -27.17 0.64 12.35
CA LYS A 268 -27.28 0.59 13.83
C LYS A 268 -25.92 0.79 14.49
N ARG A 269 -24.87 0.20 13.89
CA ARG A 269 -23.47 0.30 14.29
C ARG A 269 -22.90 1.73 14.14
N LEU A 270 -23.04 2.33 12.96
CA LEU A 270 -22.58 3.70 12.73
C LEU A 270 -23.29 4.70 13.65
N LYS A 271 -24.61 4.51 13.85
CA LYS A 271 -25.40 5.31 14.79
C LYS A 271 -24.89 5.17 16.23
N ALA A 272 -24.62 3.95 16.67
CA ALA A 272 -24.07 3.70 18.01
C ALA A 272 -22.73 4.42 18.22
N GLN A 273 -21.86 4.46 17.21
CA GLN A 273 -20.58 5.18 17.27
C GLN A 273 -20.78 6.70 17.42
N LEU A 274 -21.76 7.26 16.71
CA LEU A 274 -22.04 8.71 16.71
C LEU A 274 -22.75 9.19 17.97
N ASP A 275 -23.62 8.35 18.53
CA ASP A 275 -24.31 8.60 19.80
C ASP A 275 -23.33 8.50 21.00
N GLY A 276 -22.04 8.32 20.74
CA GLY A 276 -21.01 8.26 21.77
C GLY A 276 -21.14 7.01 22.63
N SER A 277 -21.48 5.86 22.01
CA SER A 277 -21.56 4.58 22.72
C SER A 277 -20.39 4.45 23.68
N PRO A 278 -20.66 4.11 24.95
CA PRO A 278 -19.64 4.12 25.99
C PRO A 278 -18.46 3.29 25.50
N SER A 279 -17.32 3.95 25.32
CA SER A 279 -16.07 3.26 25.03
C SER A 279 -15.79 2.33 26.21
N ILE A 280 -15.36 1.10 25.93
CA ILE A 280 -14.93 0.22 27.00
C ILE A 280 -13.87 0.93 27.84
N THR A 281 -14.05 0.90 29.16
CA THR A 281 -13.10 1.47 30.11
C THR A 281 -11.89 0.55 30.25
N LEU A 282 -10.77 1.11 30.74
CA LEU A 282 -9.58 0.32 31.03
C LEU A 282 -9.86 -0.80 32.05
N GLU A 283 -10.70 -0.53 33.07
CA GLU A 283 -11.04 -1.51 34.11
C GLU A 283 -11.93 -2.65 33.59
N GLU A 284 -12.90 -2.37 32.71
CA GLU A 284 -13.67 -3.41 32.02
C GLU A 284 -12.77 -4.29 31.16
N ALA A 285 -11.83 -3.68 30.42
CA ALA A 285 -10.87 -4.44 29.62
C ALA A 285 -9.95 -5.31 30.48
N LYS A 286 -9.47 -4.81 31.63
CA LYS A 286 -8.70 -5.59 32.62
C LYS A 286 -9.50 -6.79 33.12
N SER A 287 -10.78 -6.59 33.46
CA SER A 287 -11.68 -7.66 33.90
C SER A 287 -11.88 -8.73 32.82
N LEU A 288 -12.07 -8.32 31.56
CA LEU A 288 -12.21 -9.25 30.43
C LEU A 288 -10.94 -10.04 30.15
N VAL A 289 -9.77 -9.40 30.20
CA VAL A 289 -8.47 -10.08 30.03
C VAL A 289 -8.22 -11.05 31.18
N ALA A 290 -8.48 -10.64 32.43
CA ALA A 290 -8.35 -11.51 33.60
C ALA A 290 -9.27 -12.74 33.50
N LYS A 291 -10.54 -12.54 33.15
CA LYS A 291 -11.50 -13.63 32.91
C LYS A 291 -11.05 -14.56 31.79
N HIS A 292 -10.52 -14.00 30.70
CA HIS A 292 -10.01 -14.79 29.56
C HIS A 292 -8.79 -15.64 29.93
N LEU A 293 -7.91 -15.14 30.81
CA LEU A 293 -6.73 -15.88 31.27
C LEU A 293 -7.06 -16.89 32.38
N ALA A 294 -8.15 -16.70 33.12
CA ALA A 294 -8.62 -17.64 34.13
C ALA A 294 -9.37 -18.86 33.54
N ASP A 295 -9.80 -18.78 32.27
CA ASP A 295 -10.42 -19.90 31.54
C ASP A 295 -9.41 -21.03 31.32
N PRO A 296 -9.59 -22.24 31.91
CA PRO A 296 -8.62 -23.34 31.84
C PRO A 296 -8.26 -23.75 30.40
N ASP A 297 -9.24 -23.76 29.49
CA ASP A 297 -9.04 -24.17 28.09
C ASP A 297 -8.14 -23.18 27.34
N ARG A 298 -8.19 -21.90 27.75
CA ARG A 298 -7.38 -20.82 27.16
C ARG A 298 -6.05 -20.65 27.89
N ALA A 299 -6.03 -20.84 29.21
CA ALA A 299 -4.82 -20.79 30.02
C ALA A 299 -3.77 -21.80 29.51
N GLY A 300 -4.19 -22.99 29.07
CA GLY A 300 -3.30 -23.96 28.43
C GLY A 300 -2.71 -23.51 27.08
N ARG A 301 -3.37 -22.58 26.37
CA ARG A 301 -2.95 -22.13 25.03
C ARG A 301 -2.16 -20.81 25.04
N ILE A 302 -2.54 -19.88 25.92
CA ILE A 302 -2.03 -18.49 25.96
C ILE A 302 -1.32 -18.20 27.29
N GLY A 303 -1.61 -18.96 28.35
CA GLY A 303 -1.08 -18.75 29.70
C GLY A 303 0.43 -19.01 29.85
N VAL A 304 1.07 -19.58 28.84
CA VAL A 304 2.51 -19.88 28.80
C VAL A 304 3.10 -19.18 27.58
N PRO A 305 3.87 -18.09 27.76
CA PRO A 305 4.53 -17.43 26.64
C PRO A 305 5.62 -18.35 26.12
N CYS A 306 5.64 -18.58 24.81
CA CYS A 306 6.50 -19.59 24.21
C CYS A 306 7.34 -19.04 23.07
N LEU A 307 8.68 -19.08 23.21
CA LEU A 307 9.58 -18.71 22.13
C LEU A 307 9.61 -19.83 21.08
N SER A 308 9.00 -19.59 19.92
CA SER A 308 8.89 -20.58 18.84
C SER A 308 10.26 -21.02 18.34
N LEU A 309 10.51 -22.34 18.34
CA LEU A 309 11.82 -22.89 17.99
C LEU A 309 12.02 -23.09 16.48
N ASN A 310 10.95 -23.23 15.69
CA ASN A 310 11.00 -23.47 14.23
C ASN A 310 12.07 -24.49 13.78
N LEU A 311 12.39 -25.47 14.64
CA LEU A 311 13.34 -26.53 14.35
C LEU A 311 12.73 -27.50 13.35
N GLN A 312 13.54 -28.00 12.41
CA GLN A 312 13.11 -29.00 11.44
C GLN A 312 13.90 -30.28 11.68
N ARG A 313 13.20 -31.41 11.80
CA ARG A 313 13.84 -32.72 11.97
C ARG A 313 14.74 -33.03 10.77
N GLY A 314 15.86 -33.71 11.04
CA GLY A 314 16.80 -34.17 10.02
C GLY A 314 17.83 -33.13 9.58
N GLY A 315 17.44 -31.85 9.47
CA GLY A 315 18.34 -30.81 8.95
C GLY A 315 18.74 -31.12 7.51
N ASP A 316 20.03 -31.36 7.27
CA ASP A 316 20.54 -31.83 5.98
C ASP A 316 20.33 -33.34 5.77
N ASP A 317 20.24 -34.14 6.84
CA ASP A 317 20.04 -35.59 6.81
C ASP A 317 18.54 -35.87 6.96
N LYS A 318 17.74 -35.46 5.97
CA LYS A 318 16.28 -35.63 6.00
C LYS A 318 15.94 -37.13 5.98
N PRO A 319 15.45 -37.72 7.08
CA PRO A 319 15.03 -39.11 7.06
C PRO A 319 13.80 -39.26 6.15
N ASP A 320 13.50 -40.50 5.77
CA ASP A 320 12.19 -40.86 5.23
C ASP A 320 11.09 -40.26 6.14
N PRO A 321 10.13 -39.48 5.61
CA PRO A 321 9.04 -38.90 6.38
C PRO A 321 8.26 -39.91 7.23
N ALA A 322 8.22 -41.19 6.84
CA ALA A 322 7.62 -42.26 7.63
C ALA A 322 8.47 -42.59 8.87
N ALA A 323 9.78 -42.81 8.69
CA ALA A 323 10.71 -43.08 9.79
C ALA A 323 10.83 -41.88 10.77
N ALA A 324 10.58 -40.66 10.29
CA ALA A 324 10.58 -39.45 11.10
C ALA A 324 9.48 -39.41 12.18
N ARG A 325 8.34 -40.06 11.96
CA ARG A 325 7.20 -40.09 12.90
C ARG A 325 7.44 -41.00 14.09
N ASP A 326 8.13 -42.11 13.88
CA ASP A 326 8.27 -43.18 14.86
C ASP A 326 9.58 -43.09 15.67
N ALA A 327 10.46 -42.14 15.33
CA ALA A 327 11.73 -41.95 16.01
C ALA A 327 11.54 -41.36 17.43
N THR A 328 12.13 -42.03 18.42
CA THR A 328 12.05 -41.69 19.85
C THR A 328 12.70 -40.35 20.19
N ASP A 329 13.78 -40.00 19.49
CA ASP A 329 14.53 -38.77 19.71
C ASP A 329 14.34 -37.79 18.56
N PHE A 330 14.37 -36.49 18.86
CA PHE A 330 14.36 -35.46 17.83
C PHE A 330 15.81 -35.14 17.43
N VAL A 331 16.19 -35.57 16.22
CA VAL A 331 17.56 -35.47 15.71
C VAL A 331 17.63 -34.44 14.59
N VAL A 332 18.63 -33.56 14.66
CA VAL A 332 18.93 -32.56 13.62
C VAL A 332 20.41 -32.67 13.25
N THR A 333 20.70 -32.88 11.97
CA THR A 333 22.07 -33.00 11.45
C THR A 333 22.37 -31.83 10.51
N TYR A 334 23.50 -31.17 10.69
CA TYR A 334 24.02 -30.16 9.77
C TYR A 334 25.44 -30.51 9.35
N PHE A 335 25.64 -30.68 8.04
CA PHE A 335 26.94 -31.00 7.46
C PHE A 335 27.79 -29.75 7.23
N ASP A 336 29.10 -29.85 7.35
CA ASP A 336 29.97 -28.77 6.95
C ASP A 336 30.13 -28.76 5.43
N LYS A 337 29.48 -27.80 4.75
CA LYS A 337 29.49 -27.72 3.29
C LYS A 337 29.60 -26.27 2.78
N GLY A 338 30.42 -26.09 1.74
CA GLY A 338 30.74 -24.80 1.14
C GLY A 338 29.70 -24.23 0.16
N ASP A 339 28.65 -24.99 -0.16
CA ASP A 339 27.68 -24.69 -1.22
C ASP A 339 26.31 -24.22 -0.71
N ARG A 340 26.19 -23.89 0.58
CA ARG A 340 24.92 -23.48 1.19
C ARG A 340 24.38 -22.19 0.56
N LYS A 341 23.09 -22.19 0.24
CA LYS A 341 22.41 -20.97 -0.19
C LYS A 341 22.18 -20.02 0.99
N PRO A 342 22.07 -18.70 0.77
CA PRO A 342 21.91 -17.75 1.86
C PRO A 342 20.73 -18.00 2.80
N TYR A 343 19.57 -18.38 2.25
CA TYR A 343 18.39 -18.68 3.06
C TYR A 343 18.55 -19.95 3.91
N GLU A 344 19.27 -20.96 3.39
CA GLU A 344 19.56 -22.21 4.11
C GLU A 344 20.50 -21.95 5.27
N TYR A 345 21.53 -21.14 5.05
CA TYR A 345 22.46 -20.75 6.09
C TYR A 345 21.76 -19.94 7.20
N GLN A 346 20.90 -18.98 6.87
CA GLN A 346 20.17 -18.20 7.88
C GLN A 346 19.27 -19.10 8.74
N GLN A 347 18.57 -20.05 8.11
CA GLN A 347 17.76 -21.02 8.83
C GLN A 347 18.61 -21.94 9.71
N MET A 348 19.72 -22.45 9.20
CA MET A 348 20.67 -23.28 9.94
C MET A 348 21.28 -22.51 11.12
N ALA A 349 21.81 -21.30 10.90
CA ALA A 349 22.42 -20.48 11.95
C ALA A 349 21.43 -20.21 13.09
N ARG A 350 20.17 -19.91 12.76
CA ARG A 350 19.10 -19.80 13.76
C ARG A 350 18.93 -21.09 14.55
N ASN A 351 18.80 -22.22 13.85
CA ASN A 351 18.58 -23.51 14.49
C ASN A 351 19.77 -23.94 15.35
N LEU A 352 21.01 -23.67 14.92
CA LEU A 352 22.22 -23.98 15.69
C LEU A 352 22.34 -23.15 16.96
N ASN A 353 21.98 -21.87 16.95
CA ASN A 353 21.94 -21.08 18.17
C ASN A 353 20.88 -21.61 19.15
N ILE A 354 19.72 -22.04 18.64
CA ILE A 354 18.69 -22.69 19.45
C ILE A 354 19.21 -24.00 20.05
N LEU A 355 19.78 -24.88 19.23
CA LEU A 355 20.25 -26.20 19.66
C LEU A 355 21.42 -26.11 20.65
N ALA A 356 22.36 -25.18 20.43
CA ALA A 356 23.42 -24.86 21.39
C ALA A 356 22.86 -24.34 22.73
N ALA A 357 21.81 -23.53 22.71
CA ALA A 357 21.18 -23.07 23.93
C ALA A 357 20.46 -24.21 24.68
N LEU A 358 19.85 -25.14 23.94
CA LEU A 358 19.27 -26.37 24.52
C LEU A 358 20.35 -27.28 25.12
N GLU A 359 21.49 -27.43 24.45
CA GLU A 359 22.64 -28.19 24.95
C GLU A 359 23.18 -27.58 26.25
N HIS A 360 23.39 -26.26 26.28
CA HIS A 360 23.82 -25.53 27.49
C HIS A 360 22.84 -25.72 28.67
N ALA A 361 21.55 -25.87 28.37
CA ALA A 361 20.52 -26.14 29.38
C ALA A 361 20.37 -27.64 29.75
N GLY A 362 21.16 -28.53 29.14
CA GLY A 362 21.10 -29.99 29.37
C GLY A 362 19.90 -30.67 28.71
N LEU A 363 19.29 -30.05 27.71
CA LEU A 363 18.11 -30.56 26.99
C LEU A 363 18.45 -31.17 25.62
N ALA A 364 19.68 -30.99 25.15
CA ALA A 364 20.18 -31.57 23.92
C ALA A 364 21.62 -32.07 24.09
N GLU A 365 22.00 -33.05 23.29
CA GLU A 365 23.37 -33.57 23.20
C GLU A 365 23.92 -33.30 21.80
N MET A 366 25.14 -32.77 21.72
CA MET A 366 25.85 -32.56 20.47
C MET A 366 26.82 -33.73 20.19
N GLU A 367 26.80 -34.23 18.96
CA GLU A 367 27.72 -35.23 18.42
C GLU A 367 28.45 -34.64 17.20
N ILE A 368 29.79 -34.73 17.18
CA ILE A 368 30.59 -34.33 16.01
C ILE A 368 30.63 -35.49 15.01
N ILE A 369 30.08 -35.28 13.81
CA ILE A 369 30.16 -36.25 12.72
C ILE A 369 31.51 -36.12 12.05
N ARG A 370 32.30 -37.19 12.07
CA ARG A 370 33.54 -37.31 11.31
C ARG A 370 33.28 -38.11 10.03
N PRO A 371 33.91 -37.77 8.90
CA PRO A 371 33.81 -38.58 7.69
C PRO A 371 34.28 -40.00 8.02
N ALA A 372 33.55 -41.01 7.56
CA ALA A 372 34.04 -42.38 7.66
C ALA A 372 35.39 -42.46 6.93
N PRO A 373 36.41 -43.15 7.49
CA PRO A 373 37.63 -43.39 6.74
C PRO A 373 37.27 -44.05 5.42
N PRO A 374 37.92 -43.67 4.30
CA PRO A 374 37.62 -44.26 3.01
C PRO A 374 37.70 -45.79 3.15
N PRO A 375 36.71 -46.54 2.63
CA PRO A 375 36.72 -47.99 2.76
C PRO A 375 38.05 -48.51 2.23
N LEU A 376 38.74 -49.33 3.03
CA LEU A 376 39.97 -49.99 2.59
C LEU A 376 39.66 -50.67 1.26
N VAL A 377 40.37 -50.26 0.21
CA VAL A 377 40.16 -50.77 -1.15
C VAL A 377 40.50 -52.25 -1.17
N VAL A 378 39.52 -53.12 -0.90
CA VAL A 378 39.65 -54.55 -1.07
C VAL A 378 39.72 -54.80 -2.57
N LYS A 379 40.88 -55.24 -3.06
CA LYS A 379 41.08 -55.60 -4.48
C LYS A 379 39.97 -56.59 -4.89
N PRO A 380 39.25 -56.34 -5.98
CA PRO A 380 38.08 -57.14 -6.33
C PRO A 380 38.50 -58.57 -6.67
N GLN A 381 37.99 -59.54 -5.89
CA GLN A 381 37.95 -60.94 -6.33
C GLN A 381 36.93 -61.05 -7.47
N ALA A 382 37.38 -61.61 -8.59
CA ALA A 382 36.61 -61.77 -9.80
C ALA A 382 35.43 -62.73 -9.60
N SER A 383 34.26 -62.24 -9.24
CA SER A 383 33.02 -63.00 -9.40
C SER A 383 31.83 -62.11 -9.81
N ARG A 384 31.20 -62.55 -10.91
CA ARG A 384 29.89 -62.22 -11.52
C ARG A 384 29.19 -60.88 -11.17
N ARG A 385 29.26 -59.97 -12.16
CA ARG A 385 28.21 -59.10 -12.75
C ARG A 385 26.90 -58.93 -11.95
N ALA A 386 26.92 -58.03 -10.98
CA ALA A 386 25.84 -57.07 -10.78
C ALA A 386 26.44 -55.68 -11.08
N ALA A 387 25.70 -54.80 -11.76
CA ALA A 387 26.16 -53.43 -11.97
C ALA A 387 26.39 -52.80 -10.58
N PRO A 388 27.61 -52.33 -10.25
CA PRO A 388 27.88 -51.78 -8.93
C PRO A 388 26.96 -50.57 -8.74
N THR A 389 26.13 -50.62 -7.69
CA THR A 389 25.45 -49.44 -7.19
C THR A 389 26.53 -48.39 -6.96
N PRO A 390 26.39 -47.16 -7.48
CA PRO A 390 27.37 -46.11 -7.22
C PRO A 390 27.64 -46.04 -5.72
N PRO A 391 28.91 -46.03 -5.27
CA PRO A 391 29.20 -45.94 -3.85
C PRO A 391 28.49 -44.70 -3.30
N GLU A 392 27.76 -44.90 -2.21
CA GLU A 392 27.05 -43.80 -1.54
C GLU A 392 28.10 -42.71 -1.22
N PRO A 393 27.87 -41.46 -1.64
CA PRO A 393 28.84 -40.39 -1.44
C PRO A 393 29.17 -40.29 0.06
N LEU A 394 30.48 -40.26 0.38
CA LEU A 394 30.96 -40.13 1.75
C LEU A 394 30.26 -38.94 2.42
N LYS A 395 29.54 -39.20 3.52
CA LYS A 395 28.90 -38.13 4.28
C LYS A 395 29.99 -37.17 4.79
N PRO A 396 29.89 -35.87 4.51
CA PRO A 396 30.88 -34.87 4.97
C PRO A 396 30.88 -34.79 6.51
N SER A 397 31.95 -34.18 7.05
CA SER A 397 31.98 -33.82 8.48
C SER A 397 30.80 -32.92 8.82
N GLY A 398 30.38 -32.89 10.08
CA GLY A 398 29.26 -32.05 10.50
C GLY A 398 28.98 -32.17 11.98
N ILE A 399 27.78 -31.76 12.36
CA ILE A 399 27.28 -31.82 13.73
C ILE A 399 25.88 -32.41 13.74
N ARG A 400 25.59 -33.16 14.80
CA ARG A 400 24.27 -33.72 15.06
C ARG A 400 23.85 -33.34 16.46
N TYR A 401 22.66 -32.78 16.59
CA TYR A 401 22.01 -32.58 17.88
C TYR A 401 20.94 -33.63 18.10
N LYS A 402 20.88 -34.19 19.31
CA LYS A 402 19.83 -35.08 19.78
C LYS A 402 19.08 -34.39 20.92
N VAL A 403 17.80 -34.15 20.74
CA VAL A 403 16.90 -33.68 21.81
C VAL A 403 16.14 -34.90 22.31
N GLY A 404 16.40 -35.28 23.56
CA GLY A 404 15.79 -36.47 24.17
C GLY A 404 14.27 -36.35 24.26
N ARG A 405 13.57 -37.49 24.30
CA ARG A 405 12.10 -37.55 24.28
C ARG A 405 11.42 -36.65 25.32
N GLU A 406 11.93 -36.62 26.55
CA GLU A 406 11.38 -35.81 27.63
C GLU A 406 11.50 -34.30 27.35
N ALA A 407 12.69 -33.86 26.91
CA ALA A 407 12.93 -32.48 26.50
C ALA A 407 12.09 -32.09 25.27
N ALA A 408 12.02 -32.97 24.27
CA ALA A 408 11.19 -32.74 23.08
C ALA A 408 9.71 -32.60 23.46
N SER A 409 9.21 -33.42 24.38
CA SER A 409 7.85 -33.31 24.92
C SER A 409 7.64 -32.01 25.69
N ALA A 410 8.58 -31.63 26.57
CA ALA A 410 8.50 -30.39 27.35
C ALA A 410 8.51 -29.12 26.47
N LEU A 411 9.20 -29.18 25.33
CA LEU A 411 9.26 -28.12 24.33
C LEU A 411 8.14 -28.21 23.28
N GLY A 412 7.24 -29.20 23.36
CA GLY A 412 6.19 -29.42 22.37
C GLY A 412 6.71 -29.67 20.95
N ILE A 413 7.92 -30.22 20.82
CA ILE A 413 8.52 -30.59 19.53
C ILE A 413 7.82 -31.85 19.02
N THR A 414 7.14 -31.71 17.87
CA THR A 414 6.43 -32.83 17.24
C THR A 414 7.34 -33.63 16.30
N GLY A 415 6.86 -34.76 15.77
CA GLY A 415 7.60 -35.60 14.82
C GLY A 415 8.18 -34.86 13.61
N TYR A 416 7.59 -33.74 13.19
CA TYR A 416 8.09 -32.93 12.07
C TYR A 416 8.95 -31.73 12.47
N GLY A 417 9.08 -31.47 13.77
CA GLY A 417 9.71 -30.27 14.31
C GLY A 417 8.70 -29.30 14.91
N GLY A 418 9.06 -28.01 14.88
CA GLY A 418 8.33 -26.96 15.58
C GLY A 418 8.70 -26.91 17.06
N GLY A 419 7.68 -26.81 17.92
CA GLY A 419 7.84 -26.60 19.35
C GLY A 419 8.17 -25.16 19.73
N CYS A 420 8.28 -24.94 21.03
CA CYS A 420 8.55 -23.64 21.60
C CYS A 420 9.18 -23.80 23.00
N VAL A 421 9.99 -22.82 23.42
CA VAL A 421 10.52 -22.77 24.79
C VAL A 421 9.52 -22.03 25.67
N PRO A 422 8.78 -22.71 26.57
CA PRO A 422 7.93 -22.04 27.55
C PRO A 422 8.80 -21.20 28.49
N ALA A 423 8.56 -19.89 28.51
CA ALA A 423 9.33 -19.00 29.37
C ALA A 423 8.84 -19.01 30.83
N GLY A 424 7.59 -19.41 31.09
CA GLY A 424 6.98 -19.44 32.44
C GLY A 424 5.45 -19.27 32.38
N ARG A 425 4.83 -18.81 33.45
CA ARG A 425 3.41 -18.39 33.45
C ARG A 425 3.31 -16.89 33.18
N ILE A 426 2.33 -16.47 32.37
CA ILE A 426 2.10 -15.03 32.17
C ILE A 426 1.32 -14.41 33.32
N LYS A 427 1.69 -13.17 33.64
CA LYS A 427 0.85 -12.19 34.32
C LYS A 427 0.62 -11.02 33.37
N ALA A 428 -0.62 -10.84 32.96
CA ALA A 428 -1.00 -9.83 31.99
C ALA A 428 -1.40 -8.51 32.66
N GLU A 429 -0.88 -7.41 32.13
CA GLU A 429 -1.20 -6.03 32.49
C GLU A 429 -1.78 -5.33 31.25
N VAL A 430 -3.04 -4.88 31.32
CA VAL A 430 -3.65 -4.09 30.25
C VAL A 430 -3.12 -2.67 30.35
N LEU A 431 -2.32 -2.26 29.36
CA LEU A 431 -1.65 -0.95 29.33
C LEU A 431 -2.54 0.13 28.72
N ALA A 432 -3.27 -0.20 27.66
CA ALA A 432 -4.12 0.75 26.96
C ALA A 432 -5.27 0.05 26.25
N VAL A 433 -6.36 0.80 26.07
CA VAL A 433 -7.51 0.42 25.25
C VAL A 433 -7.80 1.56 24.29
N LYS A 434 -7.89 1.26 23.00
CA LYS A 434 -8.09 2.26 21.95
C LYS A 434 -9.29 1.90 21.09
N PRO A 435 -10.23 2.81 20.85
CA PRO A 435 -11.28 2.59 19.86
C PRO A 435 -10.66 2.33 18.49
N LEU A 436 -11.08 1.28 17.81
CA LEU A 436 -10.64 1.03 16.43
C LEU A 436 -11.36 2.02 15.50
N SER A 437 -10.59 2.91 14.88
CA SER A 437 -11.12 3.92 13.94
C SER A 437 -11.46 3.34 12.56
N ASN A 438 -10.92 2.17 12.23
CA ASN A 438 -11.04 1.50 10.93
C ASN A 438 -11.92 0.25 10.96
N GLY A 439 -12.46 -0.11 12.14
CA GLY A 439 -13.32 -1.29 12.28
C GLY A 439 -14.65 -1.09 11.56
N TYR A 440 -15.15 -2.14 10.91
CA TYR A 440 -16.45 -2.18 10.25
C TYR A 440 -17.62 -2.09 11.26
N GLY A 441 -17.75 -0.95 11.90
CA GLY A 441 -18.90 -0.48 12.67
C GLY A 441 -19.18 -1.15 14.02
N GLU A 442 -18.56 -2.27 14.38
CA GLU A 442 -18.74 -2.78 15.74
C GLU A 442 -18.06 -1.84 16.73
N ALA A 443 -18.66 -1.63 17.90
CA ALA A 443 -17.97 -1.01 19.02
C ALA A 443 -16.81 -1.94 19.37
N GLN A 444 -15.67 -1.68 18.75
CA GLN A 444 -14.45 -2.46 18.87
C GLN A 444 -13.37 -1.57 19.46
N ALA A 445 -12.62 -2.15 20.37
CA ALA A 445 -11.43 -1.54 20.89
C ALA A 445 -10.25 -2.49 20.73
N GLN A 446 -9.13 -1.94 20.26
CA GLN A 446 -7.84 -2.59 20.35
C GLN A 446 -7.36 -2.51 21.79
N ILE A 447 -6.88 -3.63 22.32
CA ILE A 447 -6.19 -3.66 23.61
C ILE A 447 -4.71 -3.94 23.44
N TYR A 448 -3.94 -3.30 24.31
CA TYR A 448 -2.49 -3.41 24.39
C TYR A 448 -2.15 -3.96 25.76
N VAL A 449 -1.54 -5.13 25.78
CA VAL A 449 -1.27 -5.88 27.01
C VAL A 449 0.22 -6.17 27.10
N ARG A 450 0.79 -6.02 28.29
CA ARG A 450 2.11 -6.52 28.65
C ARG A 450 1.95 -7.82 29.43
N ALA A 451 2.51 -8.91 28.95
CA ALA A 451 2.59 -10.15 29.70
C ALA A 451 3.98 -10.28 30.34
N SER A 452 4.10 -9.98 31.63
CA SER A 452 5.29 -10.35 32.40
C SER A 452 5.32 -11.86 32.64
N VAL A 453 6.51 -12.44 32.75
CA VAL A 453 6.68 -13.87 32.99
C VAL A 453 7.03 -14.13 34.44
N GLU A 454 6.32 -15.05 35.07
CA GLU A 454 6.54 -15.54 36.43
C GLU A 454 6.78 -17.06 36.40
N GLN A 455 7.39 -17.62 37.44
CA GLN A 455 7.58 -19.09 37.57
C GLN A 455 8.32 -19.73 36.39
N SER A 456 9.35 -19.07 35.88
CA SER A 456 10.20 -19.61 34.82
C SER A 456 10.95 -20.85 35.31
N PRO A 457 10.91 -21.98 34.57
CA PRO A 457 11.68 -23.15 34.95
C PRO A 457 13.18 -22.86 34.80
N GLU A 458 14.01 -23.50 35.64
CA GLU A 458 15.46 -23.24 35.70
C GLU A 458 16.14 -23.44 34.33
N TRP A 459 15.74 -24.45 33.57
CA TRP A 459 16.28 -24.70 32.24
C TRP A 459 15.93 -23.60 31.23
N ALA A 460 14.78 -22.92 31.36
CA ALA A 460 14.44 -21.78 30.50
C ALA A 460 15.32 -20.56 30.84
N LEU A 461 15.67 -20.35 32.11
CA LEU A 461 16.63 -19.33 32.52
C LEU A 461 18.01 -19.60 31.90
N LYS A 462 18.47 -20.87 31.92
CA LYS A 462 19.73 -21.28 31.27
C LYS A 462 19.71 -21.07 29.75
N ILE A 463 18.60 -21.41 29.08
CA ILE A 463 18.45 -21.11 27.64
C ILE A 463 18.52 -19.59 27.39
N ALA A 464 17.93 -18.78 28.27
CA ALA A 464 17.90 -17.33 28.11
C ALA A 464 19.28 -16.67 28.20
N GLU A 465 20.25 -17.29 28.88
CA GLU A 465 21.65 -16.86 28.87
C GLU A 465 22.25 -16.89 27.45
N GLN A 466 21.76 -17.78 26.60
CA GLN A 466 22.25 -17.99 25.23
C GLN A 466 21.31 -17.45 24.14
N LEU A 467 20.01 -17.26 24.45
CA LEU A 467 19.01 -16.73 23.52
C LEU A 467 18.48 -15.37 23.98
N PRO A 468 18.98 -14.26 23.38
CA PRO A 468 18.53 -12.91 23.71
C PRO A 468 17.02 -12.69 23.56
N ALA A 469 16.35 -13.49 22.72
CA ALA A 469 14.91 -13.41 22.49
C ALA A 469 14.13 -13.92 23.70
N LEU A 470 14.57 -15.03 24.31
CA LEU A 470 13.97 -15.55 25.52
C LEU A 470 14.29 -14.63 26.70
N LYS A 471 15.52 -14.11 26.79
CA LYS A 471 15.91 -13.14 27.80
C LYS A 471 15.05 -11.88 27.76
N ALA A 472 14.79 -11.33 26.58
CA ALA A 472 13.90 -10.17 26.44
C ALA A 472 12.47 -10.47 26.91
N ILE A 473 11.92 -11.65 26.61
CA ILE A 473 10.61 -12.07 27.11
C ILE A 473 10.58 -12.10 28.64
N LEU A 474 11.63 -12.64 29.28
CA LEU A 474 11.74 -12.75 30.72
C LEU A 474 11.93 -11.39 31.41
N ASP A 475 12.84 -10.55 30.88
CA ASP A 475 13.23 -9.28 31.51
C ASP A 475 12.21 -8.16 31.25
N GLU A 476 11.69 -8.08 30.02
CA GLU A 476 10.87 -6.95 29.58
C GLU A 476 9.38 -7.28 29.55
N GLY A 477 9.05 -8.57 29.39
CA GLY A 477 7.70 -9.07 29.15
C GLY A 477 7.38 -9.19 27.65
N LEU A 478 6.26 -9.83 27.36
CA LEU A 478 5.79 -10.13 26.02
C LEU A 478 4.65 -9.18 25.61
N PRO A 479 4.77 -8.43 24.51
CA PRO A 479 3.66 -7.64 24.00
C PRO A 479 2.55 -8.57 23.53
N MET A 480 1.31 -8.27 23.92
CA MET A 480 0.12 -8.94 23.40
C MET A 480 -0.87 -7.90 22.87
N GLY A 481 -1.53 -8.24 21.76
CA GLY A 481 -2.56 -7.44 21.14
C GLY A 481 -3.86 -8.24 21.07
N GLY A 482 -4.99 -7.58 21.28
CA GLY A 482 -6.30 -8.21 21.19
C GLY A 482 -7.36 -7.22 20.75
N GLN A 483 -8.53 -7.73 20.40
CA GLN A 483 -9.69 -6.91 20.11
C GLN A 483 -10.78 -7.20 21.11
N ILE A 484 -11.44 -6.17 21.63
CA ILE A 484 -12.67 -6.33 22.40
C ILE A 484 -13.79 -5.81 21.53
N LEU A 485 -14.82 -6.64 21.35
CA LEU A 485 -16.02 -6.29 20.59
C LEU A 485 -17.24 -6.30 21.50
N LYS A 486 -18.17 -5.40 21.22
CA LYS A 486 -19.50 -5.44 21.82
C LYS A 486 -20.35 -6.42 21.03
N THR A 487 -20.87 -7.47 21.68
CA THR A 487 -21.63 -8.53 21.00
C THR A 487 -22.84 -7.93 20.28
N PRO A 488 -22.98 -8.12 18.95
CA PRO A 488 -23.96 -7.39 18.16
C PRO A 488 -25.39 -7.94 18.25
N SER A 489 -25.57 -9.20 18.68
CA SER A 489 -26.86 -9.87 18.75
C SER A 489 -26.81 -11.10 19.67
N GLY A 490 -27.96 -11.53 20.18
CA GLY A 490 -28.10 -12.74 20.99
C GLY A 490 -28.24 -12.45 22.49
N PRO A 491 -28.16 -13.46 23.36
CA PRO A 491 -28.37 -13.31 24.81
C PRO A 491 -27.33 -12.40 25.49
N ASP A 492 -26.20 -12.14 24.83
CA ASP A 492 -25.15 -11.23 25.27
C ASP A 492 -25.11 -9.92 24.47
N GLU A 493 -26.14 -9.59 23.68
CA GLU A 493 -26.20 -8.33 22.91
C GLU A 493 -25.87 -7.13 23.81
N GLY A 494 -24.92 -6.31 23.35
CA GLY A 494 -24.46 -5.13 24.07
C GLY A 494 -23.40 -5.39 25.15
N LYS A 495 -23.01 -6.62 25.44
CA LYS A 495 -21.90 -6.92 26.36
C LYS A 495 -20.56 -6.87 25.64
N TRP A 496 -19.52 -6.40 26.32
CA TRP A 496 -18.15 -6.46 25.83
C TRP A 496 -17.58 -7.88 25.95
N GLN A 497 -16.95 -8.35 24.90
CA GLN A 497 -16.29 -9.66 24.83
C GLN A 497 -14.90 -9.52 24.22
N LEU A 498 -13.92 -10.18 24.84
CA LEU A 498 -12.56 -10.25 24.31
C LEU A 498 -12.52 -11.22 23.12
N ASN A 499 -12.37 -10.66 21.93
CA ASN A 499 -12.18 -11.36 20.66
C ASN A 499 -10.70 -11.59 20.37
N GLY A 500 -10.13 -12.55 21.09
CA GLY A 500 -8.74 -12.96 20.93
C GLY A 500 -7.76 -12.07 21.68
N LEU A 501 -6.70 -12.70 22.14
CA LEU A 501 -5.53 -12.07 22.75
C LEU A 501 -4.30 -12.81 22.22
N THR A 502 -3.54 -12.15 21.37
CA THR A 502 -2.45 -12.78 20.62
C THR A 502 -1.11 -12.26 21.13
N PRO A 503 -0.20 -13.14 21.59
CA PRO A 503 1.16 -12.76 21.89
C PRO A 503 1.95 -12.40 20.63
N HIS A 504 2.80 -11.38 20.73
CA HIS A 504 3.72 -10.95 19.69
C HIS A 504 5.15 -11.37 20.05
N TYR A 505 5.52 -12.58 19.64
CA TYR A 505 6.81 -13.15 19.97
C TYR A 505 7.96 -12.49 19.21
N PRO A 506 9.12 -12.36 19.86
CA PRO A 506 10.30 -11.91 19.15
C PRO A 506 10.79 -12.92 18.12
N GLN A 507 11.01 -12.44 16.90
CA GLN A 507 11.71 -13.22 15.88
C GLN A 507 13.18 -13.39 16.25
N MET A 508 13.65 -14.64 16.22
CA MET A 508 15.06 -14.97 16.30
C MET A 508 15.70 -14.84 14.91
N ALA A 509 16.59 -13.87 14.75
CA ALA A 509 17.46 -13.80 13.57
C ALA A 509 18.91 -13.89 14.02
N PHE A 510 19.61 -14.93 13.56
CA PHE A 510 21.03 -15.12 13.79
C PHE A 510 21.75 -15.08 12.45
N GLN A 511 22.76 -14.23 12.35
CA GLN A 511 23.59 -14.10 11.14
C GLN A 511 24.86 -14.95 11.20
N THR A 512 25.16 -15.54 12.35
CA THR A 512 26.35 -16.36 12.58
C THR A 512 26.01 -17.61 13.37
N ILE A 513 26.76 -18.69 13.14
CA ILE A 513 26.70 -19.89 13.98
C ILE A 513 27.34 -19.63 15.36
N PRO A 514 26.96 -20.41 16.40
CA PRO A 514 27.59 -20.35 17.71
C PRO A 514 29.13 -20.38 17.68
N PRO A 515 29.82 -19.59 18.52
CA PRO A 515 31.29 -19.48 18.49
C PRO A 515 32.03 -20.83 18.60
N HIS A 516 31.56 -21.74 19.44
CA HIS A 516 32.19 -23.05 19.65
C HIS A 516 32.03 -24.00 18.44
N LEU A 517 31.09 -23.73 17.53
CA LEU A 517 30.90 -24.51 16.30
C LEU A 517 31.76 -24.03 15.14
N LYS A 518 32.35 -22.82 15.23
CA LYS A 518 33.17 -22.24 14.15
C LYS A 518 34.35 -23.12 13.75
N PRO A 519 35.12 -23.74 14.67
CA PRO A 519 36.21 -24.64 14.31
C PRO A 519 35.76 -25.95 13.65
N ILE A 520 34.49 -26.34 13.85
CA ILE A 520 33.92 -27.63 13.39
C ILE A 520 33.27 -27.49 12.02
N MET A 521 32.78 -26.29 11.67
CA MET A 521 32.09 -26.00 10.41
C MET A 521 32.78 -24.92 9.54
N PRO A 522 34.08 -25.04 9.23
CA PRO A 522 34.81 -24.02 8.48
C PRO A 522 34.30 -23.81 7.05
N GLN A 523 33.85 -24.85 6.35
CA GLN A 523 33.35 -24.70 4.97
C GLN A 523 32.03 -23.94 4.92
N THR A 524 31.16 -24.19 5.89
CA THR A 524 29.87 -23.52 6.05
C THR A 524 30.05 -22.03 6.36
N LEU A 525 31.05 -21.69 7.16
CA LEU A 525 31.45 -20.31 7.40
C LEU A 525 31.98 -19.65 6.13
N ALA A 526 32.77 -20.36 5.33
CA ALA A 526 33.29 -19.86 4.06
C ALA A 526 32.17 -19.66 3.00
N ALA A 527 31.10 -20.45 3.05
CA ALA A 527 29.96 -20.38 2.12
C ALA A 527 29.15 -19.08 2.23
N MET A 528 29.17 -18.45 3.41
CA MET A 528 28.41 -17.24 3.72
C MET A 528 29.31 -16.29 4.50
N PRO A 529 30.14 -15.46 3.83
CA PRO A 529 30.62 -14.26 4.49
C PRO A 529 29.37 -13.50 4.92
N VAL A 530 29.20 -13.29 6.23
CA VAL A 530 28.17 -12.39 6.77
C VAL A 530 28.17 -11.20 5.83
N LYS A 531 27.05 -10.92 5.17
CA LYS A 531 26.96 -9.79 4.25
C LYS A 531 27.08 -8.57 5.15
N ALA A 532 28.32 -8.19 5.41
CA ALA A 532 28.64 -7.19 6.37
C ALA A 532 27.99 -5.89 5.88
N VAL A 533 27.54 -5.09 6.84
CA VAL A 533 26.85 -3.86 6.53
C VAL A 533 27.77 -3.07 5.61
N LYS A 534 27.28 -2.74 4.41
CA LYS A 534 28.14 -2.17 3.38
C LYS A 534 28.76 -0.90 3.95
N ALA A 535 30.08 -0.86 3.95
CA ALA A 535 30.87 0.28 4.37
C ALA A 535 30.33 1.53 3.67
N PRO A 536 29.95 2.57 4.42
CA PRO A 536 29.75 3.90 3.89
C PRO A 536 30.96 4.22 3.02
N GLY A 537 30.72 4.46 1.73
CA GLY A 537 31.79 4.84 0.81
C GLY A 537 32.42 6.12 1.36
N LEU A 538 33.60 6.00 1.96
CA LEU A 538 34.43 7.13 2.37
C LEU A 538 35.08 7.69 1.12
N VAL A 539 34.26 8.23 0.22
CA VAL A 539 34.77 9.05 -0.88
C VAL A 539 35.06 10.41 -0.25
N PHE A 540 36.25 10.53 0.34
CA PHE A 540 36.92 11.83 0.41
C PHE A 540 37.22 12.21 -1.05
N GLU A 541 36.24 12.82 -1.72
CA GLU A 541 36.59 13.72 -2.80
C GLU A 541 37.08 14.99 -2.10
N PRO A 542 38.38 15.31 -2.13
CA PRO A 542 38.82 16.65 -1.80
C PRO A 542 38.20 17.57 -2.86
N ARG A 543 37.00 18.10 -2.58
CA ARG A 543 36.46 19.23 -3.30
C ARG A 543 37.38 20.41 -3.01
N THR A 544 38.42 20.53 -3.81
CA THR A 544 39.08 21.80 -4.10
C THR A 544 38.07 22.67 -4.84
N MET A 545 37.12 23.23 -4.10
CA MET A 545 36.37 24.37 -4.61
C MET A 545 37.32 25.58 -4.58
N PRO A 546 37.49 26.31 -5.69
CA PRO A 546 38.16 27.61 -5.63
C PRO A 546 37.33 28.53 -4.73
N ALA A 547 37.99 29.21 -3.80
CA ALA A 547 37.37 30.09 -2.84
C ALA A 547 36.47 31.13 -3.55
N PRO A 548 35.20 31.31 -3.14
CA PRO A 548 34.40 32.42 -3.62
C PRO A 548 35.01 33.71 -3.09
N ALA A 549 35.31 34.65 -3.99
CA ALA A 549 35.74 35.99 -3.64
C ALA A 549 34.63 36.69 -2.85
N MET A 550 34.75 36.72 -1.52
CA MET A 550 33.91 37.56 -0.67
C MET A 550 34.35 39.01 -0.82
N ARG A 551 33.48 39.84 -1.42
CA ARG A 551 33.47 41.29 -1.21
C ARG A 551 33.01 41.56 0.22
N ALA A 552 33.88 42.17 1.02
CA ALA A 552 33.57 42.65 2.35
C ALA A 552 32.63 43.86 2.32
N PRO A 553 31.70 43.96 3.29
CA PRO A 553 31.32 45.26 3.82
C PRO A 553 31.53 45.33 5.35
N GLY A 554 32.25 46.37 5.77
CA GLY A 554 32.03 47.10 7.02
C GLY A 554 32.19 46.34 8.34
N LEU A 555 33.40 46.39 8.90
CA LEU A 555 33.66 46.19 10.33
C LEU A 555 33.04 47.33 11.15
N VAL A 556 32.14 46.99 12.07
CA VAL A 556 31.86 47.79 13.29
C VAL A 556 32.28 46.92 14.48
N PRO A 557 33.16 47.39 15.37
CA PRO A 557 33.62 46.59 16.50
C PRO A 557 32.59 46.60 17.62
N MET A 558 32.24 45.42 18.14
CA MET A 558 31.50 45.26 19.40
C MET A 558 32.48 45.04 20.56
N PRO A 559 32.21 45.61 21.75
CA PRO A 559 33.10 45.53 22.90
C PRO A 559 32.99 44.19 23.64
N SER A 560 34.13 43.74 24.15
CA SER A 560 34.29 42.62 25.07
C SER A 560 33.85 42.99 26.48
N GLY A 561 32.84 42.30 27.00
CA GLY A 561 32.43 42.34 28.41
C GLY A 561 31.87 40.98 28.86
N PRO A 562 32.12 40.54 30.11
CA PRO A 562 31.74 39.21 30.58
C PRO A 562 30.24 39.13 30.90
N MET A 563 29.62 38.00 30.57
CA MET A 563 28.23 37.70 30.89
C MET A 563 28.01 37.52 32.40
N PRO A 564 26.95 38.10 33.00
CA PRO A 564 26.52 37.72 34.34
C PRO A 564 25.53 36.53 34.32
N ALA A 565 25.51 35.80 35.44
CA ALA A 565 24.72 34.60 35.70
C ALA A 565 23.20 34.83 35.68
N PRO A 566 22.38 33.79 35.44
CA PRO A 566 20.93 33.93 35.29
C PRO A 566 20.22 34.06 36.65
N ALA A 567 19.32 35.04 36.75
CA ALA A 567 18.37 35.19 37.86
C ALA A 567 17.08 34.38 37.61
N ALA A 568 16.47 33.92 38.71
CA ALA A 568 15.26 33.10 38.75
C ALA A 568 14.01 33.80 38.16
N PRO A 569 13.01 33.04 37.67
CA PRO A 569 11.82 33.61 37.04
C PRO A 569 10.82 34.14 38.07
N ALA A 570 10.29 35.33 37.80
CA ALA A 570 9.16 35.93 38.53
C ALA A 570 7.81 35.37 38.02
N ALA A 571 6.83 35.36 38.92
CA ALA A 571 5.46 34.88 38.72
C ALA A 571 4.66 35.69 37.67
N PRO A 572 3.64 35.08 37.02
CA PRO A 572 2.85 35.75 35.98
C PRO A 572 1.79 36.70 36.56
N PRO A 573 1.47 37.83 35.89
CA PRO A 573 0.33 38.66 36.25
C PRO A 573 -0.98 38.13 35.65
N ALA A 574 -2.08 38.41 36.34
CA ALA A 574 -3.46 38.08 35.98
C ALA A 574 -3.97 38.84 34.74
N PRO A 575 -5.02 38.35 34.05
CA PRO A 575 -5.47 38.91 32.78
C PRO A 575 -6.44 40.08 33.00
N SER A 576 -6.15 41.23 32.39
CA SER A 576 -7.12 42.29 32.14
C SER A 576 -7.71 42.12 30.73
N ALA A 577 -9.02 42.01 30.67
CA ALA A 577 -9.82 42.06 29.46
C ALA A 577 -9.86 43.49 28.92
N ASP A 578 -9.56 43.68 27.65
CA ASP A 578 -10.11 44.78 26.86
C ASP A 578 -10.22 44.36 25.39
N PHE A 579 -11.45 44.39 24.89
CA PHE A 579 -11.80 44.18 23.49
C PHE A 579 -11.55 45.48 22.72
N SER A 580 -10.81 45.40 21.63
CA SER A 580 -10.85 46.39 20.55
C SER A 580 -10.76 45.69 19.19
N PRO A 581 -11.46 46.21 18.15
CA PRO A 581 -11.78 45.46 16.95
C PRO A 581 -10.59 45.35 15.99
N ALA A 582 -10.56 44.23 15.26
CA ALA A 582 -9.52 43.85 14.32
C ALA A 582 -9.31 44.87 13.18
N PRO A 583 -8.06 45.18 12.79
CA PRO A 583 -7.79 45.88 11.55
C PRO A 583 -8.00 44.95 10.35
N ALA A 584 -8.52 45.53 9.26
CA ALA A 584 -8.79 44.86 8.00
C ALA A 584 -7.54 44.15 7.43
N MET A 585 -7.72 42.89 7.04
CA MET A 585 -6.68 42.08 6.40
C MET A 585 -6.32 42.64 5.02
N VAL A 586 -5.06 43.05 4.88
CA VAL A 586 -4.41 43.31 3.59
C VAL A 586 -4.17 41.96 2.90
N LYS A 587 -4.65 41.84 1.66
CA LYS A 587 -4.49 40.66 0.81
C LYS A 587 -3.02 40.52 0.41
N VAL A 588 -2.29 39.60 1.05
CA VAL A 588 -0.91 39.27 0.68
C VAL A 588 -0.94 38.50 -0.64
N ALA A 589 -0.25 39.03 -1.65
CA ALA A 589 -0.08 38.38 -2.94
C ALA A 589 0.69 37.07 -2.80
N THR A 590 0.19 36.00 -3.40
CA THR A 590 0.84 34.70 -3.49
C THR A 590 2.22 34.86 -4.16
N PRO A 591 3.33 34.43 -3.54
CA PRO A 591 4.62 34.45 -4.21
C PRO A 591 4.56 33.51 -5.42
N ALA A 592 5.08 33.97 -6.56
CA ALA A 592 5.23 33.15 -7.73
C ALA A 592 6.10 31.91 -7.39
N PRO A 593 5.75 30.72 -7.90
CA PRO A 593 6.53 29.53 -7.64
C PRO A 593 7.96 29.71 -8.16
N GLU A 594 8.95 29.46 -7.31
CA GLU A 594 10.35 29.41 -7.73
C GLU A 594 10.51 28.42 -8.89
N PRO A 595 11.28 28.76 -9.93
CA PRO A 595 11.53 27.86 -11.03
C PRO A 595 12.34 26.66 -10.51
N LYS A 596 11.72 25.48 -10.49
CA LYS A 596 12.41 24.21 -10.24
C LYS A 596 13.56 24.10 -11.24
N LYS A 597 14.80 24.13 -10.75
CA LYS A 597 16.01 23.88 -11.53
C LYS A 597 15.87 22.52 -12.21
N PRO A 598 15.87 22.42 -13.55
CA PRO A 598 15.73 21.13 -14.22
C PRO A 598 16.93 20.25 -13.84
N ALA A 599 16.64 18.99 -13.52
CA ALA A 599 17.64 18.00 -13.17
C ALA A 599 18.68 17.84 -14.31
N SER A 600 19.90 17.47 -13.91
CA SER A 600 21.00 16.97 -14.72
C SER A 600 20.52 16.08 -15.88
N GLY A 601 21.26 16.06 -17.00
CA GLY A 601 20.95 15.28 -18.21
C GLY A 601 20.69 13.77 -18.00
N PRO A 602 20.51 12.99 -19.08
CA PRO A 602 20.11 11.58 -18.97
C PRO A 602 21.07 10.80 -18.07
N ILE A 603 20.54 9.81 -17.34
CA ILE A 603 21.31 9.03 -16.35
C ILE A 603 22.43 8.23 -17.03
N PHE A 604 22.13 7.73 -18.22
CA PHE A 604 23.00 6.90 -19.04
C PHE A 604 23.08 7.48 -20.46
N PRO A 605 23.70 8.67 -20.67
CA PRO A 605 23.74 9.35 -21.97
C PRO A 605 24.25 8.47 -23.11
N ALA A 606 23.54 8.40 -24.23
CA ALA A 606 23.94 7.59 -25.38
C ALA A 606 25.17 8.16 -26.13
N ASP A 607 25.55 9.41 -25.89
CA ASP A 607 26.73 10.06 -26.50
C ASP A 607 26.78 9.86 -28.03
N GLY A 608 25.63 10.05 -28.68
CA GLY A 608 25.45 9.90 -30.14
C GLY A 608 25.44 8.47 -30.67
N SER A 609 25.45 7.44 -29.82
CA SER A 609 25.26 6.05 -30.27
C SER A 609 23.79 5.72 -30.58
N PRO A 610 23.52 4.83 -31.55
CA PRO A 610 22.19 4.27 -31.73
C PRO A 610 21.80 3.44 -30.50
N VAL A 611 20.60 3.71 -29.97
CA VAL A 611 20.08 3.03 -28.77
C VAL A 611 19.19 1.88 -29.20
N HIS A 612 19.60 0.65 -28.91
CA HIS A 612 18.77 -0.53 -29.19
C HIS A 612 18.16 -1.02 -27.89
N VAL A 613 16.83 -1.13 -27.89
CA VAL A 613 16.09 -1.52 -26.70
C VAL A 613 15.55 -2.94 -26.84
N ILE A 614 15.83 -3.78 -25.84
CA ILE A 614 15.26 -5.11 -25.71
C ILE A 614 14.47 -5.14 -24.40
N SER A 615 13.22 -5.58 -24.44
CA SER A 615 12.37 -5.65 -23.25
C SER A 615 11.63 -6.97 -23.16
N ILE A 616 11.75 -7.63 -22.01
CA ILE A 616 11.09 -8.91 -21.74
C ILE A 616 10.37 -8.90 -20.40
N TYR A 617 9.30 -9.68 -20.28
CA TYR A 617 8.74 -9.99 -18.97
C TYR A 617 9.64 -11.01 -18.26
N GLN A 618 9.89 -12.15 -18.90
CA GLN A 618 10.70 -13.23 -18.35
C GLN A 618 11.71 -13.81 -19.34
N ALA A 619 12.69 -14.54 -18.82
CA ALA A 619 13.62 -15.35 -19.60
C ALA A 619 13.52 -16.83 -19.16
N PRO A 620 13.74 -17.79 -20.08
CA PRO A 620 13.71 -19.21 -19.75
C PRO A 620 14.81 -19.55 -18.74
N LEU A 621 14.52 -20.48 -17.83
CA LEU A 621 15.48 -20.90 -16.82
C LEU A 621 16.65 -21.69 -17.45
N PRO A 622 17.81 -21.80 -16.78
CA PRO A 622 18.90 -22.65 -17.24
C PRO A 622 18.41 -24.08 -17.56
N GLY A 623 18.75 -24.58 -18.76
CA GLY A 623 18.25 -25.86 -19.27
C GLY A 623 16.92 -25.77 -20.04
N GLY A 624 16.36 -24.56 -20.23
CA GLY A 624 15.15 -24.34 -21.03
C GLY A 624 13.84 -24.74 -20.33
N ARG A 625 13.89 -24.93 -19.01
CA ARG A 625 12.71 -25.23 -18.18
C ARG A 625 11.82 -23.99 -18.06
N GLU A 626 10.51 -24.21 -18.09
CA GLU A 626 9.52 -23.17 -17.79
C GLU A 626 9.56 -22.76 -16.32
N ARG A 627 9.24 -21.50 -16.04
CA ARG A 627 9.23 -20.95 -14.69
C ARG A 627 7.95 -21.36 -13.99
N GLU A 628 8.07 -21.97 -12.81
CA GLU A 628 6.91 -22.24 -11.95
C GLU A 628 6.40 -20.93 -11.34
N PRO A 629 5.10 -20.82 -11.00
CA PRO A 629 4.58 -19.68 -10.27
C PRO A 629 5.44 -19.40 -9.01
N TYR A 630 5.85 -18.13 -8.82
CA TYR A 630 6.68 -17.65 -7.71
C TYR A 630 8.16 -18.05 -7.72
N GLU A 631 8.64 -18.82 -8.69
CA GLU A 631 10.08 -19.06 -8.82
C GLU A 631 10.79 -17.77 -9.29
N GLN A 632 11.78 -17.29 -8.54
CA GLN A 632 12.50 -16.04 -8.83
C GLN A 632 13.95 -16.25 -9.32
N ALA A 633 14.31 -17.48 -9.71
CA ALA A 633 15.63 -17.79 -10.25
C ALA A 633 15.95 -16.95 -11.51
N ALA A 634 17.21 -16.67 -11.79
CA ALA A 634 17.57 -15.89 -12.98
C ALA A 634 17.36 -16.72 -14.26
N GLY A 635 16.54 -16.22 -15.19
CA GLY A 635 16.46 -16.76 -16.54
C GLY A 635 17.62 -16.28 -17.42
N ILE A 636 17.83 -16.91 -18.57
CA ILE A 636 18.93 -16.57 -19.50
C ILE A 636 18.35 -15.99 -20.79
N ALA A 637 18.77 -14.78 -21.15
CA ALA A 637 18.46 -14.16 -22.44
C ALA A 637 19.75 -13.97 -23.25
N ASN A 638 19.81 -14.55 -24.45
CA ASN A 638 20.96 -14.39 -25.34
C ASN A 638 20.74 -13.19 -26.28
N VAL A 639 21.80 -12.41 -26.51
CA VAL A 639 21.80 -11.26 -27.42
C VAL A 639 23.05 -11.32 -28.30
N SER A 640 22.91 -11.32 -29.62
CA SER A 640 24.02 -11.21 -30.57
C SER A 640 24.09 -9.81 -31.17
N ILE A 641 25.29 -9.22 -31.23
CA ILE A 641 25.49 -7.86 -31.73
C ILE A 641 26.45 -7.86 -32.91
N SER A 642 26.05 -7.32 -34.06
CA SER A 642 26.95 -7.02 -35.18
C SER A 642 27.05 -5.52 -35.50
N GLU A 643 26.20 -4.69 -34.90
CA GLU A 643 26.22 -3.24 -35.08
C GLU A 643 27.29 -2.54 -34.22
N ASN A 644 28.08 -1.67 -34.86
CA ASN A 644 29.18 -0.98 -34.22
C ASN A 644 28.70 0.28 -33.49
N HIS A 645 29.36 0.63 -32.39
CA HIS A 645 29.08 1.79 -31.56
C HIS A 645 27.67 1.85 -30.95
N ALA A 646 26.96 0.72 -30.82
CA ALA A 646 25.63 0.68 -30.21
C ALA A 646 25.63 0.90 -28.69
N THR A 647 24.53 1.45 -28.17
CA THR A 647 24.13 1.40 -26.76
C THR A 647 22.95 0.47 -26.60
N LEU A 648 23.05 -0.48 -25.67
CA LEU A 648 21.98 -1.43 -25.37
C LEU A 648 21.22 -0.99 -24.12
N LEU A 649 19.90 -0.96 -24.22
CA LEU A 649 19.00 -0.83 -23.07
C LEU A 649 18.20 -2.13 -22.94
N LEU A 650 18.50 -2.90 -21.90
CA LEU A 650 17.96 -4.23 -21.64
C LEU A 650 17.00 -4.15 -20.46
N LEU A 651 15.72 -4.43 -20.70
CA LEU A 651 14.66 -4.26 -19.72
C LEU A 651 14.03 -5.61 -19.39
N GLY A 652 13.95 -5.96 -18.11
CA GLY A 652 13.38 -7.23 -17.62
C GLY A 652 12.37 -7.01 -16.51
N HIS A 653 11.26 -7.76 -16.46
CA HIS A 653 10.45 -7.81 -15.24
C HIS A 653 11.13 -8.74 -14.22
N ASP A 654 11.33 -10.01 -14.60
CA ASP A 654 11.97 -11.05 -13.78
C ASP A 654 13.50 -10.90 -13.68
N SER A 655 14.11 -11.73 -12.84
CA SER A 655 15.56 -11.84 -12.76
C SER A 655 16.12 -12.41 -14.06
N VAL A 656 17.03 -11.69 -14.73
CA VAL A 656 17.58 -12.09 -16.05
C VAL A 656 19.10 -11.95 -16.08
N GLU A 657 19.76 -13.01 -16.55
CA GLU A 657 21.15 -12.98 -17.01
C GLU A 657 21.18 -12.76 -18.54
N TRP A 658 21.59 -11.56 -18.93
CA TRP A 658 21.76 -11.13 -20.32
C TRP A 658 23.13 -11.58 -20.83
N ARG A 659 23.16 -12.58 -21.72
CA ARG A 659 24.38 -13.10 -22.35
C ARG A 659 24.57 -12.44 -23.70
N ILE A 660 25.51 -11.51 -23.78
CA ILE A 660 25.73 -10.65 -24.94
C ILE A 660 26.98 -11.11 -25.67
N ASN A 661 26.82 -11.62 -26.89
CA ASN A 661 27.89 -12.06 -27.76
C ASN A 661 28.25 -10.95 -28.77
N VAL A 662 29.48 -10.46 -28.69
CA VAL A 662 30.02 -9.36 -29.50
C VAL A 662 31.22 -9.88 -30.31
N PRO A 663 31.09 -10.07 -31.63
CA PRO A 663 32.19 -10.51 -32.49
C PRO A 663 33.43 -9.62 -32.40
N SER A 664 34.59 -10.18 -32.68
CA SER A 664 35.85 -9.43 -32.75
C SER A 664 35.72 -8.30 -33.80
N GLY A 665 36.04 -7.07 -33.39
CA GLY A 665 35.96 -5.88 -34.24
C GLY A 665 34.71 -5.01 -34.05
N VAL A 666 33.65 -5.53 -33.40
CA VAL A 666 32.46 -4.75 -33.02
C VAL A 666 32.73 -4.04 -31.69
N LYS A 667 32.44 -2.74 -31.59
CA LYS A 667 32.63 -1.93 -30.38
C LYS A 667 31.30 -1.47 -29.81
N LEU A 668 30.83 -2.09 -28.73
CA LEU A 668 29.72 -1.53 -27.95
C LEU A 668 30.17 -0.32 -27.13
N LYS A 669 29.37 0.75 -27.09
CA LYS A 669 29.63 1.89 -26.18
C LYS A 669 29.17 1.58 -24.76
N ARG A 670 27.91 1.14 -24.61
CA ARG A 670 27.27 0.95 -23.30
C ARG A 670 26.23 -0.17 -23.30
N VAL A 671 26.07 -0.81 -22.15
CA VAL A 671 24.98 -1.73 -21.83
C VAL A 671 24.34 -1.28 -20.52
N VAL A 672 23.04 -0.97 -20.56
CA VAL A 672 22.22 -0.65 -19.39
C VAL A 672 21.19 -1.76 -19.25
N ALA A 673 21.25 -2.52 -18.17
CA ALA A 673 20.26 -3.53 -17.82
C ALA A 673 19.45 -3.07 -16.60
N ALA A 674 18.14 -2.96 -16.73
CA ALA A 674 17.25 -2.51 -15.67
C ALA A 674 16.00 -3.39 -15.58
N GLY A 675 15.55 -3.67 -14.37
CA GLY A 675 14.35 -4.49 -14.20
C GLY A 675 13.72 -4.45 -12.83
N TYR A 676 12.50 -4.96 -12.71
CA TYR A 676 11.82 -5.03 -11.41
C TYR A 676 12.61 -5.91 -10.43
N HIS A 677 13.10 -7.04 -10.93
CA HIS A 677 14.05 -7.93 -10.25
C HIS A 677 15.50 -7.74 -10.71
N ASP A 678 16.43 -8.51 -10.12
CA ASP A 678 17.87 -8.38 -10.36
C ASP A 678 18.26 -8.67 -11.82
N GLN A 679 19.05 -7.77 -12.40
CA GLN A 679 19.58 -7.93 -13.75
C GLN A 679 21.07 -8.22 -13.70
N ARG A 680 21.55 -9.15 -14.54
CA ARG A 680 22.97 -9.47 -14.68
C ARG A 680 23.36 -9.43 -16.16
N VAL A 681 24.56 -8.94 -16.45
CA VAL A 681 25.11 -8.90 -17.81
C VAL A 681 26.37 -9.75 -17.86
N VAL A 682 26.45 -10.65 -18.84
CA VAL A 682 27.61 -11.46 -19.18
C VAL A 682 27.99 -11.14 -20.62
N LEU A 683 29.18 -10.61 -20.84
CA LEU A 683 29.70 -10.27 -22.17
C LEU A 683 30.68 -11.33 -22.63
N SER A 684 30.55 -11.79 -23.87
CA SER A 684 31.53 -12.63 -24.56
C SER A 684 31.99 -11.97 -25.86
N GLY A 685 33.29 -12.06 -26.15
CA GLY A 685 33.91 -11.50 -27.35
C GLY A 685 34.62 -10.15 -27.18
N GLY A 686 34.62 -9.31 -28.22
CA GLY A 686 35.46 -8.10 -28.32
C GLY A 686 34.84 -6.83 -27.72
N GLY A 687 35.65 -6.00 -27.07
CA GLY A 687 35.26 -4.68 -26.54
C GLY A 687 35.19 -4.60 -25.01
N LYS A 688 35.07 -3.37 -24.48
CA LYS A 688 34.89 -3.08 -23.04
C LYS A 688 33.83 -1.98 -22.87
N PRO A 689 32.54 -2.27 -23.15
CA PRO A 689 31.49 -1.26 -22.97
C PRO A 689 31.37 -0.86 -21.50
N GLN A 690 30.82 0.31 -21.26
CA GLN A 690 30.35 0.65 -19.92
C GLN A 690 29.12 -0.20 -19.60
N VAL A 691 29.11 -0.91 -18.47
CA VAL A 691 28.00 -1.78 -18.08
C VAL A 691 27.36 -1.24 -16.80
N SER A 692 26.05 -1.10 -16.81
CA SER A 692 25.25 -0.74 -15.63
C SER A 692 24.09 -1.71 -15.52
N ALA A 693 24.03 -2.46 -14.42
CA ALA A 693 22.91 -3.36 -14.13
C ALA A 693 22.27 -2.93 -12.80
N THR A 694 20.97 -2.68 -12.80
CA THR A 694 20.28 -2.12 -11.63
C THR A 694 18.81 -2.52 -11.56
N ARG A 695 18.20 -2.30 -10.41
CA ARG A 695 16.75 -2.46 -10.26
C ARG A 695 16.02 -1.18 -10.67
N HIS A 696 14.83 -1.34 -11.22
CA HIS A 696 13.92 -0.27 -11.62
C HIS A 696 13.68 0.69 -10.45
N GLU A 697 13.39 0.15 -9.26
CA GLU A 697 13.15 0.94 -8.05
C GLU A 697 14.33 1.87 -7.69
N LEU A 698 15.57 1.45 -7.96
CA LEU A 698 16.72 2.31 -7.73
C LEU A 698 16.73 3.47 -8.71
N ILE A 699 16.51 3.22 -10.01
CA ILE A 699 16.40 4.27 -11.04
C ILE A 699 15.27 5.25 -10.71
N ASP A 700 14.12 4.74 -10.28
CA ASP A 700 12.99 5.56 -9.86
C ASP A 700 13.35 6.49 -8.71
N ARG A 701 14.05 5.98 -7.70
CA ARG A 701 14.54 6.80 -6.58
C ARG A 701 15.52 7.86 -7.04
N GLN A 702 16.38 7.57 -8.02
CA GLN A 702 17.32 8.56 -8.58
C GLN A 702 16.59 9.70 -9.30
N THR A 703 15.34 9.48 -9.69
CA THR A 703 14.61 10.28 -10.66
C THR A 703 13.31 10.84 -10.12
N ASP A 704 13.09 10.74 -8.80
CA ASP A 704 11.84 11.17 -8.15
C ASP A 704 10.58 10.55 -8.80
N GLY A 705 10.70 9.25 -9.09
CA GLY A 705 9.67 8.41 -9.71
C GLY A 705 9.37 8.76 -11.17
N ALA A 706 10.24 9.49 -11.87
CA ALA A 706 10.01 9.85 -13.27
C ALA A 706 9.91 8.62 -14.19
N LEU A 707 10.66 7.55 -13.90
CA LEU A 707 10.61 6.33 -14.70
C LEU A 707 9.28 5.58 -14.49
N SER A 708 8.79 5.46 -13.25
CA SER A 708 7.47 4.94 -12.89
C SER A 708 6.33 5.77 -13.50
N LYS A 709 6.49 7.10 -13.56
CA LYS A 709 5.54 8.00 -14.24
C LYS A 709 5.50 7.70 -15.74
N ALA A 710 6.66 7.54 -16.38
CA ALA A 710 6.81 7.22 -17.80
C ALA A 710 6.28 5.81 -18.14
N SER A 711 6.66 4.78 -17.37
CA SER A 711 6.21 3.40 -17.58
C SER A 711 4.72 3.20 -17.24
N GLY A 712 4.19 3.96 -16.27
CA GLY A 712 2.81 3.84 -15.80
C GLY A 712 2.48 2.61 -14.98
N SER A 713 3.51 1.87 -14.58
CA SER A 713 3.47 0.68 -13.75
C SER A 713 4.90 0.26 -13.42
N TYR A 714 5.07 -0.63 -12.44
CA TYR A 714 6.36 -1.26 -12.18
C TYR A 714 6.85 -2.18 -13.31
N SER A 715 6.03 -2.42 -14.34
CA SER A 715 6.37 -3.24 -15.50
C SER A 715 6.88 -2.39 -16.68
N VAL A 716 8.01 -2.81 -17.23
CA VAL A 716 8.56 -2.27 -18.47
C VAL A 716 7.74 -2.75 -19.67
N PRO A 717 7.45 -1.91 -20.69
CA PRO A 717 6.71 -2.34 -21.86
C PRO A 717 7.52 -3.40 -22.63
N TYR A 718 6.97 -4.58 -22.84
CA TYR A 718 7.59 -5.66 -23.62
C TYR A 718 6.80 -5.99 -24.89
N LYS A 719 5.82 -5.15 -25.23
CA LYS A 719 4.94 -5.33 -26.39
C LYS A 719 5.18 -4.22 -27.41
N SER A 720 4.90 -4.48 -28.69
CA SER A 720 5.07 -3.52 -29.79
C SER A 720 3.79 -2.76 -30.16
N ASP A 721 2.80 -2.72 -29.27
CA ASP A 721 1.62 -1.89 -29.48
C ASP A 721 1.97 -0.39 -29.43
N PRO A 722 1.17 0.49 -30.07
CA PRO A 722 1.48 1.92 -30.19
C PRO A 722 1.82 2.63 -28.88
N ASN A 723 1.10 2.32 -27.80
CA ASN A 723 1.33 2.94 -26.49
C ASN A 723 2.58 2.41 -25.81
N SER A 724 2.86 1.12 -25.95
CA SER A 724 4.11 0.54 -25.47
C SER A 724 5.32 1.13 -26.21
N LEU A 725 5.22 1.36 -27.53
CA LEU A 725 6.26 2.04 -28.31
C LEU A 725 6.48 3.48 -27.83
N LEU A 726 5.41 4.24 -27.60
CA LEU A 726 5.52 5.60 -27.06
C LEU A 726 6.20 5.61 -25.68
N ARG A 727 5.78 4.73 -24.77
CA ARG A 727 6.42 4.62 -23.44
C ARG A 727 7.87 4.19 -23.57
N MET A 728 8.20 3.31 -24.50
CA MET A 728 9.57 2.89 -24.74
C MET A 728 10.43 4.03 -25.26
N ALA A 729 9.88 4.87 -26.14
CA ALA A 729 10.48 6.12 -26.60
C ALA A 729 10.78 7.07 -25.42
N GLU A 730 9.81 7.26 -24.53
CA GLU A 730 9.97 8.10 -23.33
C GLU A 730 11.02 7.54 -22.37
N ILE A 731 10.98 6.24 -22.08
CA ILE A 731 11.95 5.55 -21.22
C ILE A 731 13.37 5.68 -21.80
N ALA A 732 13.55 5.38 -23.09
CA ALA A 732 14.85 5.49 -23.74
C ALA A 732 15.36 6.92 -23.77
N GLN A 733 14.51 7.89 -24.13
CA GLN A 733 14.85 9.32 -24.12
C GLN A 733 15.25 9.79 -22.73
N PHE A 734 14.54 9.33 -21.70
CA PHE A 734 14.79 9.70 -20.32
C PHE A 734 16.10 9.10 -19.79
N LEU A 735 16.31 7.79 -20.02
CA LEU A 735 17.48 7.08 -19.53
C LEU A 735 18.74 7.44 -20.32
N THR A 736 18.62 7.68 -21.62
CA THR A 736 19.77 7.76 -22.53
C THR A 736 19.91 9.09 -23.27
N GLY A 737 18.90 9.95 -23.23
CA GLY A 737 18.88 11.20 -24.00
C GLY A 737 18.57 11.01 -25.48
N SER A 738 18.30 9.77 -25.92
CA SER A 738 18.03 9.44 -27.31
C SER A 738 16.79 8.56 -27.44
N GLN A 739 16.07 8.72 -28.55
CA GLN A 739 15.04 7.78 -28.98
C GLN A 739 15.65 6.43 -29.34
N PRO A 740 14.89 5.32 -29.25
CA PRO A 740 15.35 4.03 -29.73
C PRO A 740 15.65 4.08 -31.23
N ALA A 741 16.75 3.47 -31.66
CA ALA A 741 17.04 3.12 -33.05
C ALA A 741 16.30 1.84 -33.46
N SER A 742 16.14 0.89 -32.53
CA SER A 742 15.30 -0.31 -32.67
C SER A 742 14.67 -0.71 -31.35
N PHE A 743 13.56 -1.44 -31.41
CA PHE A 743 12.93 -2.05 -30.24
C PHE A 743 12.55 -3.50 -30.52
N GLN A 744 12.92 -4.41 -29.61
CA GLN A 744 12.51 -5.82 -29.63
C GLN A 744 11.87 -6.16 -28.28
N GLY A 745 10.55 -6.36 -28.30
CA GLY A 745 9.76 -6.71 -27.12
C GLY A 745 9.13 -8.09 -27.25
N THR A 746 9.15 -8.89 -26.19
CA THR A 746 8.40 -10.16 -26.09
C THR A 746 8.06 -10.47 -24.63
N TYR A 747 7.01 -11.24 -24.38
CA TYR A 747 6.73 -11.70 -23.02
C TYR A 747 7.89 -12.56 -22.48
N GLU A 748 8.28 -13.58 -23.24
CA GLU A 748 9.41 -14.44 -22.89
C GLU A 748 10.53 -14.33 -23.93
N ALA A 749 11.79 -14.24 -23.47
CA ALA A 749 12.95 -14.21 -24.36
C ALA A 749 12.96 -15.44 -25.30
N PRO A 750 13.13 -15.24 -26.62
CA PRO A 750 13.11 -16.34 -27.57
C PRO A 750 14.30 -17.27 -27.33
N LYS A 751 14.11 -18.57 -27.55
CA LYS A 751 15.19 -19.58 -27.39
C LYS A 751 16.41 -19.28 -28.27
N THR A 752 16.18 -18.70 -29.45
CA THR A 752 17.22 -18.27 -30.39
C THR A 752 17.99 -17.02 -29.94
N GLY A 753 17.50 -16.31 -28.92
CA GLY A 753 18.01 -15.00 -28.52
C GLY A 753 17.57 -13.87 -29.44
N PHE A 754 18.01 -12.67 -29.10
CA PHE A 754 17.82 -11.44 -29.85
C PHE A 754 19.04 -11.13 -30.72
N ALA A 755 18.85 -10.42 -31.83
CA ALA A 755 19.94 -9.97 -32.70
C ALA A 755 19.86 -8.46 -32.96
N ILE A 756 20.99 -7.76 -32.79
CA ILE A 756 21.18 -6.35 -33.18
C ILE A 756 22.16 -6.31 -34.35
N GLU A 757 21.63 -6.04 -35.54
CA GLU A 757 22.31 -6.11 -36.81
C GLU A 757 21.68 -5.11 -37.80
N ALA A 758 22.29 -4.93 -38.98
CA ALA A 758 21.82 -3.93 -39.95
C ALA A 758 20.35 -4.14 -40.41
N LYS A 759 19.83 -5.37 -40.32
CA LYS A 759 18.43 -5.70 -40.65
C LYS A 759 17.48 -5.67 -39.46
N THR A 760 17.95 -5.30 -38.26
CA THR A 760 17.08 -5.16 -37.09
C THR A 760 15.99 -4.13 -37.39
N PRO A 761 14.71 -4.44 -37.13
CA PRO A 761 13.61 -3.52 -37.40
C PRO A 761 13.83 -2.15 -36.74
N LYS A 762 13.76 -1.09 -37.54
CA LYS A 762 13.91 0.28 -37.04
C LYS A 762 12.73 0.65 -36.16
N PHE A 763 13.02 1.37 -35.09
CA PHE A 763 11.99 1.91 -34.22
C PHE A 763 11.21 3.00 -34.98
N ALA A 764 9.89 2.88 -34.97
CA ALA A 764 8.98 3.89 -35.49
C ALA A 764 7.75 3.93 -34.60
N LEU A 765 7.31 5.15 -34.25
CA LEU A 765 6.03 5.33 -33.59
C LEU A 765 4.90 5.05 -34.58
N ALA A 766 3.76 4.56 -34.07
CA ALA A 766 2.58 4.37 -34.89
C ALA A 766 2.12 5.70 -35.50
N ALA A 767 1.65 5.66 -36.73
CA ALA A 767 1.05 6.82 -37.37
C ALA A 767 -0.21 7.26 -36.59
N PRO A 768 -0.44 8.57 -36.41
CA PRO A 768 -1.62 9.04 -35.69
C PRO A 768 -2.92 8.58 -36.37
N ARG A 769 -3.90 8.17 -35.55
CA ARG A 769 -5.20 7.68 -36.03
C ARG A 769 -6.31 8.65 -35.67
N ALA A 770 -7.02 9.13 -36.68
CA ALA A 770 -8.15 10.05 -36.51
C ALA A 770 -9.51 9.35 -36.64
N PRO A 771 -10.50 9.72 -35.80
CA PRO A 771 -11.88 9.28 -36.00
C PRO A 771 -12.40 9.57 -37.40
N GLY A 772 -13.09 8.58 -38.00
CA GLY A 772 -13.76 8.76 -39.29
C GLY A 772 -12.85 8.88 -40.52
N ALA A 773 -11.58 8.47 -40.44
CA ALA A 773 -10.73 8.30 -41.63
C ALA A 773 -11.29 7.24 -42.59
N VAL A 774 -11.94 6.20 -42.05
CA VAL A 774 -12.72 5.19 -42.78
C VAL A 774 -13.94 4.85 -41.94
N ALA A 775 -15.14 4.96 -42.53
CA ALA A 775 -16.38 4.54 -41.85
C ALA A 775 -16.28 3.05 -41.53
N THR A 776 -16.29 2.71 -40.24
CA THR A 776 -16.04 1.35 -39.77
C THR A 776 -16.90 1.10 -38.55
N THR A 777 -17.63 -0.01 -38.52
CA THR A 777 -18.42 -0.40 -37.36
C THR A 777 -17.48 -0.57 -36.15
N ILE A 778 -17.75 0.17 -35.07
CA ILE A 778 -17.01 0.01 -33.82
C ILE A 778 -17.53 -1.24 -33.13
N ILE A 779 -16.63 -2.13 -32.72
CA ILE A 779 -16.99 -3.29 -31.90
C ILE A 779 -16.56 -2.99 -30.46
N LEU A 780 -17.47 -3.22 -29.51
CA LEU A 780 -17.12 -3.20 -28.09
C LEU A 780 -16.44 -4.52 -27.71
N ARG A 781 -15.38 -4.42 -26.92
CA ARG A 781 -14.71 -5.53 -26.22
C ARG A 781 -14.84 -5.30 -24.73
N ALA A 782 -14.86 -6.36 -23.94
CA ALA A 782 -14.92 -6.30 -22.48
C ALA A 782 -14.04 -7.38 -21.90
N MET A 783 -13.75 -7.25 -20.60
CA MET A 783 -13.05 -8.28 -19.83
C MET A 783 -13.78 -9.64 -19.89
N PHE A 784 -15.12 -9.61 -19.91
CA PHE A 784 -15.97 -10.78 -20.05
C PHE A 784 -16.93 -10.57 -21.22
N LYS A 785 -16.94 -11.50 -22.19
CA LYS A 785 -17.68 -11.35 -23.45
C LYS A 785 -19.20 -11.26 -23.21
N GLU A 786 -19.71 -11.97 -22.22
CA GLU A 786 -21.11 -12.01 -21.82
C GLU A 786 -21.66 -10.66 -21.31
N MET A 787 -20.79 -9.70 -21.01
CA MET A 787 -21.22 -8.35 -20.61
C MET A 787 -21.80 -7.54 -21.76
N ILE A 788 -21.46 -7.88 -23.00
CA ILE A 788 -21.75 -7.08 -24.18
C ILE A 788 -22.93 -7.68 -24.94
N ASN A 789 -23.94 -6.87 -25.19
CA ASN A 789 -25.01 -7.13 -26.13
C ASN A 789 -25.12 -5.96 -27.12
N GLY A 790 -24.43 -6.06 -28.26
CA GLY A 790 -24.26 -4.96 -29.20
C GLY A 790 -23.51 -3.79 -28.54
N TYR A 791 -24.16 -2.64 -28.39
CA TYR A 791 -23.61 -1.47 -27.67
C TYR A 791 -24.13 -1.31 -26.25
N ALA A 792 -24.93 -2.27 -25.77
CA ALA A 792 -25.27 -2.37 -24.35
C ALA A 792 -24.17 -3.14 -23.61
N VAL A 793 -23.67 -2.56 -22.54
CA VAL A 793 -22.69 -3.15 -21.63
C VAL A 793 -23.33 -3.28 -20.26
N SER A 794 -23.52 -4.51 -19.83
CA SER A 794 -23.99 -4.85 -18.49
C SER A 794 -22.81 -5.23 -17.60
N ARG A 795 -23.01 -5.21 -16.27
CA ARG A 795 -21.98 -5.65 -15.33
C ARG A 795 -21.81 -7.16 -15.37
N GLY A 796 -20.57 -7.63 -15.47
CA GLY A 796 -20.20 -9.05 -15.36
C GLY A 796 -20.31 -9.63 -13.94
N ARG A 797 -19.99 -10.92 -13.80
CA ARG A 797 -20.13 -11.67 -12.54
C ARG A 797 -18.97 -11.49 -11.55
N ALA A 798 -17.87 -10.88 -11.95
CA ALA A 798 -16.67 -10.75 -11.12
C ALA A 798 -16.33 -9.28 -10.79
N GLY A 799 -15.70 -9.08 -9.62
CA GLY A 799 -15.07 -7.81 -9.22
C GLY A 799 -16.04 -6.68 -8.82
N ALA A 800 -15.47 -5.61 -8.26
CA ALA A 800 -16.21 -4.38 -7.90
C ALA A 800 -16.63 -3.56 -9.14
N PHE A 801 -15.95 -3.78 -10.26
CA PHE A 801 -16.22 -3.14 -11.55
C PHE A 801 -15.74 -4.02 -12.70
N ASN A 802 -16.22 -3.73 -13.91
CA ASN A 802 -15.73 -4.32 -15.14
C ASN A 802 -15.67 -3.25 -16.23
N ALA A 803 -14.67 -3.32 -17.12
CA ALA A 803 -14.53 -2.37 -18.21
C ALA A 803 -14.95 -2.98 -19.56
N ALA A 804 -15.51 -2.14 -20.42
CA ALA A 804 -15.68 -2.38 -21.84
C ALA A 804 -15.11 -1.19 -22.64
N TRP A 805 -14.67 -1.43 -23.87
CA TRP A 805 -13.97 -0.46 -24.69
C TRP A 805 -14.16 -0.70 -26.17
N SER A 806 -14.00 0.35 -26.98
CA SER A 806 -13.96 0.24 -28.44
C SER A 806 -12.71 -0.50 -28.90
N GLU A 807 -12.83 -1.40 -29.88
CA GLU A 807 -11.68 -2.05 -30.51
C GLU A 807 -10.73 -1.03 -31.17
N GLN A 808 -11.31 0.02 -31.75
CA GLN A 808 -10.57 1.08 -32.43
C GLN A 808 -9.86 2.02 -31.46
N THR A 809 -8.69 2.47 -31.89
CA THR A 809 -7.82 3.39 -31.17
C THR A 809 -7.63 4.71 -31.93
N PHE A 810 -7.48 5.80 -31.20
CA PHE A 810 -7.39 7.15 -31.74
C PHE A 810 -6.30 7.95 -31.03
N SER A 811 -5.53 8.72 -31.79
CA SER A 811 -4.45 9.58 -31.30
C SER A 811 -4.35 10.93 -32.01
N ALA A 812 -5.24 11.19 -32.98
CA ALA A 812 -5.37 12.46 -33.70
C ALA A 812 -6.83 12.78 -34.02
N GLY A 813 -7.11 13.98 -34.49
CA GLY A 813 -8.44 14.44 -34.88
C GLY A 813 -9.39 14.67 -33.71
N LYS A 814 -10.68 14.76 -34.03
CA LYS A 814 -11.75 15.08 -33.08
C LYS A 814 -12.89 14.08 -33.17
N GLY A 815 -13.18 13.42 -32.06
CA GLY A 815 -14.16 12.34 -31.97
C GLY A 815 -15.25 12.61 -30.93
N TYR A 816 -16.45 12.14 -31.20
CA TYR A 816 -17.60 12.24 -30.30
C TYR A 816 -18.38 10.93 -30.19
N PHE A 817 -18.83 10.60 -28.99
CA PHE A 817 -19.78 9.51 -28.72
C PHE A 817 -20.64 9.82 -27.50
N GLU A 818 -21.75 9.09 -27.36
CA GLU A 818 -22.66 9.18 -26.21
C GLU A 818 -22.78 7.84 -25.49
N GLY A 819 -23.04 7.89 -24.19
CA GLY A 819 -23.39 6.72 -23.38
C GLY A 819 -24.52 7.05 -22.43
N LYS A 820 -25.60 6.27 -22.49
CA LYS A 820 -26.71 6.36 -21.56
C LYS A 820 -26.45 5.42 -20.38
N ALA A 821 -26.40 5.96 -19.17
CA ALA A 821 -26.24 5.15 -17.96
C ALA A 821 -27.50 4.28 -17.76
N ARG A 822 -27.30 3.02 -17.41
CA ARG A 822 -28.38 2.08 -17.08
C ARG A 822 -28.21 1.59 -15.66
N VAL A 823 -28.95 2.18 -14.72
CA VAL A 823 -28.84 1.89 -13.29
C VAL A 823 -30.02 1.00 -12.88
N VAL A 824 -29.70 -0.22 -12.46
CA VAL A 824 -30.68 -1.21 -11.98
C VAL A 824 -30.43 -1.45 -10.50
N GLY A 825 -31.50 -1.51 -9.70
CA GLY A 825 -31.43 -1.83 -8.27
C GLY A 825 -30.70 -0.80 -7.41
N SER A 826 -30.49 0.42 -7.91
CA SER A 826 -29.91 1.58 -7.21
C SER A 826 -30.55 2.86 -7.76
N PHE A 827 -30.50 3.95 -7.00
CA PHE A 827 -31.05 5.26 -7.38
C PHE A 827 -30.01 6.11 -8.11
N SER A 828 -28.75 5.82 -7.86
CA SER A 828 -27.61 6.50 -8.44
C SER A 828 -26.63 5.47 -9.02
N MET A 829 -25.74 5.95 -9.89
CA MET A 829 -24.68 5.13 -10.46
C MET A 829 -23.80 4.56 -9.35
N HIS A 830 -23.38 3.31 -9.51
CA HIS A 830 -22.50 2.65 -8.56
C HIS A 830 -21.09 3.25 -8.58
N GLY A 831 -20.39 3.21 -7.44
CA GLY A 831 -19.20 4.02 -7.17
C GLY A 831 -18.01 3.90 -8.13
N TYR A 832 -17.93 2.86 -8.96
CA TYR A 832 -16.89 2.75 -10.00
C TYR A 832 -17.41 2.94 -11.43
N ALA A 833 -18.72 3.12 -11.61
CA ALA A 833 -19.28 3.25 -12.94
C ALA A 833 -18.88 4.58 -13.59
N ASN A 834 -18.42 4.52 -14.83
CA ASN A 834 -17.87 5.69 -15.52
C ASN A 834 -17.84 5.53 -17.04
N ILE A 835 -17.56 6.62 -17.75
CA ILE A 835 -17.44 6.67 -19.20
C ILE A 835 -16.36 7.68 -19.59
N GLY A 836 -15.60 7.40 -20.65
CA GLY A 836 -14.61 8.34 -21.15
C GLY A 836 -13.60 7.73 -22.12
N MET A 837 -12.36 8.20 -22.03
CA MET A 837 -11.25 7.77 -22.87
C MET A 837 -10.23 6.99 -22.04
N CYS A 838 -9.98 5.74 -22.40
CA CYS A 838 -8.97 4.91 -21.76
C CYS A 838 -7.77 4.72 -22.68
N PRO A 839 -6.52 4.78 -22.16
CA PRO A 839 -5.35 4.39 -22.94
C PRO A 839 -5.52 2.97 -23.47
N ALA A 840 -5.26 2.79 -24.77
CA ALA A 840 -5.36 1.50 -25.43
C ALA A 840 -4.30 0.52 -24.90
N GLY A 841 -4.71 -0.70 -24.59
CA GLY A 841 -3.82 -1.86 -24.49
C GLY A 841 -4.16 -2.89 -25.56
N GLU A 842 -3.31 -3.91 -25.71
CA GLU A 842 -3.46 -4.93 -26.75
C GLU A 842 -4.79 -5.70 -26.65
N HIS A 843 -5.15 -6.17 -25.45
CA HIS A 843 -6.35 -6.98 -25.21
C HIS A 843 -7.25 -6.45 -24.09
N GLU A 844 -6.88 -5.32 -23.50
CA GLU A 844 -7.60 -4.72 -22.39
C GLU A 844 -7.43 -3.19 -22.40
N VAL A 845 -8.19 -2.50 -21.56
CA VAL A 845 -7.90 -1.13 -21.17
C VAL A 845 -7.18 -1.14 -19.84
N ASN A 846 -6.17 -0.28 -19.71
CA ASN A 846 -5.58 -0.04 -18.40
C ASN A 846 -6.62 0.71 -17.55
N THR A 847 -7.25 0.01 -16.62
CA THR A 847 -8.26 0.57 -15.71
C THR A 847 -7.66 1.25 -14.48
N HIS A 848 -6.33 1.38 -14.39
CA HIS A 848 -5.72 2.22 -13.37
C HIS A 848 -6.23 3.65 -13.56
N PHE A 849 -7.00 4.12 -12.57
CA PHE A 849 -7.78 5.36 -12.64
C PHE A 849 -6.93 6.63 -12.84
N ASP A 850 -5.62 6.56 -12.61
CA ASP A 850 -4.69 7.67 -12.73
C ASP A 850 -4.37 8.05 -14.19
N LYS A 851 -4.58 7.15 -15.14
CA LYS A 851 -4.30 7.38 -16.58
C LYS A 851 -5.54 7.38 -17.47
N THR A 852 -6.70 7.01 -16.93
CA THR A 852 -7.97 7.10 -17.66
C THR A 852 -8.52 8.51 -17.57
N VAL A 853 -9.12 8.98 -18.67
CA VAL A 853 -9.72 10.31 -18.75
C VAL A 853 -11.22 10.11 -18.77
N LEU A 854 -11.78 10.02 -17.57
CA LEU A 854 -13.17 9.64 -17.31
C LEU A 854 -14.03 10.86 -16.98
N ALA A 855 -15.33 10.78 -17.25
CA ALA A 855 -16.27 11.88 -17.07
C ALA A 855 -16.52 12.20 -15.58
N VAL A 856 -16.77 11.16 -14.78
CA VAL A 856 -17.23 11.26 -13.39
C VAL A 856 -16.05 11.18 -12.43
N GLU A 857 -15.90 12.12 -11.50
CA GLU A 857 -14.86 12.03 -10.46
C GLU A 857 -15.22 10.98 -9.39
N SER A 858 -14.23 10.58 -8.58
CA SER A 858 -14.49 9.64 -7.48
C SER A 858 -15.47 10.26 -6.46
N GLY A 859 -16.55 9.54 -6.16
CA GLY A 859 -17.63 9.97 -5.25
C GLY A 859 -18.79 10.68 -5.95
N GLU A 860 -18.58 11.21 -7.16
CA GLU A 860 -19.61 11.90 -7.95
C GLU A 860 -20.62 10.94 -8.59
N GLN A 861 -20.39 9.63 -8.57
CA GLN A 861 -21.31 8.64 -9.16
C GLN A 861 -22.72 8.76 -8.55
N SER A 862 -22.80 9.14 -7.27
CA SER A 862 -24.05 9.42 -6.55
C SER A 862 -24.90 10.55 -7.16
N LEU A 863 -24.34 11.41 -8.01
CA LEU A 863 -25.03 12.52 -8.66
C LEU A 863 -25.81 12.11 -9.92
N TYR A 864 -25.56 10.91 -10.45
CA TYR A 864 -26.07 10.47 -11.74
C TYR A 864 -26.99 9.27 -11.58
N LYS A 865 -28.06 9.20 -12.36
CA LYS A 865 -29.15 8.23 -12.23
C LYS A 865 -29.40 7.44 -13.51
N ASP A 866 -30.31 6.47 -13.43
CA ASP A 866 -30.76 5.73 -14.61
C ASP A 866 -31.23 6.69 -15.71
N GLY A 867 -30.74 6.45 -16.93
CA GLY A 867 -31.13 7.20 -18.12
C GLY A 867 -30.38 8.50 -18.35
N ASP A 868 -29.52 8.95 -17.42
CA ASP A 868 -28.64 10.10 -17.68
C ASP A 868 -27.74 9.82 -18.89
N LEU A 869 -27.64 10.83 -19.75
CA LEU A 869 -26.94 10.73 -21.02
C LEU A 869 -25.62 11.50 -20.96
N PHE A 870 -24.53 10.77 -21.10
CA PHE A 870 -23.18 11.31 -21.12
C PHE A 870 -22.72 11.50 -22.56
N GLY A 871 -22.17 12.66 -22.87
CA GLY A 871 -21.48 12.94 -24.13
C GLY A 871 -19.98 13.10 -23.88
N VAL A 872 -19.17 12.45 -24.70
CA VAL A 872 -17.70 12.52 -24.64
C VAL A 872 -17.18 13.09 -25.94
N ALA A 873 -16.53 14.26 -25.86
CA ALA A 873 -15.87 14.90 -26.99
C ALA A 873 -14.36 14.87 -26.77
N ALA A 874 -13.62 14.13 -27.58
CA ALA A 874 -12.16 14.02 -27.49
C ALA A 874 -11.51 14.80 -28.64
N ASP A 875 -10.69 15.80 -28.30
CA ASP A 875 -9.82 16.54 -29.22
C ASP A 875 -8.40 16.01 -29.02
N PHE A 876 -8.01 15.04 -29.83
CA PHE A 876 -6.70 14.39 -29.72
C PHE A 876 -5.58 15.31 -30.22
N ASP A 877 -5.89 16.22 -31.16
CA ASP A 877 -4.94 17.21 -31.67
C ASP A 877 -4.51 18.18 -30.56
N ASN A 878 -5.48 18.65 -29.77
CA ASN A 878 -5.24 19.54 -28.63
C ASN A 878 -5.03 18.80 -27.29
N GLN A 879 -5.14 17.47 -27.29
CA GLN A 879 -5.01 16.60 -26.12
C GLN A 879 -5.97 16.96 -24.97
N ILE A 880 -7.25 17.17 -25.29
CA ILE A 880 -8.28 17.52 -24.31
C ILE A 880 -9.54 16.69 -24.56
N ALA A 881 -10.11 16.14 -23.48
CA ALA A 881 -11.44 15.55 -23.47
C ALA A 881 -12.43 16.43 -22.70
N TYR A 882 -13.60 16.61 -23.28
CA TYR A 882 -14.72 17.35 -22.74
C TYR A 882 -15.88 16.40 -22.48
N PHE A 883 -16.57 16.61 -21.38
CA PHE A 883 -17.68 15.76 -20.94
C PHE A 883 -18.92 16.60 -20.76
N ARG A 884 -20.06 16.10 -21.23
CA ARG A 884 -21.37 16.67 -20.94
C ARG A 884 -22.30 15.62 -20.36
N VAL A 885 -23.26 16.06 -19.55
CA VAL A 885 -24.36 15.23 -19.06
C VAL A 885 -25.67 15.96 -19.32
N ASN A 886 -26.61 15.28 -19.97
CA ASN A 886 -27.93 15.81 -20.33
C ASN A 886 -27.83 17.21 -20.99
N GLY A 887 -26.86 17.37 -21.90
CA GLY A 887 -26.65 18.58 -22.69
C GLY A 887 -25.75 19.64 -22.03
N LYS A 888 -25.43 19.52 -20.73
CA LYS A 888 -24.59 20.49 -20.01
C LYS A 888 -23.14 20.00 -19.90
N TRP A 889 -22.18 20.84 -20.30
CA TRP A 889 -20.75 20.55 -20.15
C TRP A 889 -20.30 20.59 -18.69
N LEU A 890 -19.57 19.56 -18.25
CA LEU A 890 -19.06 19.41 -16.88
C LEU A 890 -17.75 20.16 -16.67
N ASN A 891 -16.84 20.10 -17.64
CA ASN A 891 -15.46 20.55 -17.51
C ASN A 891 -15.07 21.60 -18.58
N GLY A 892 -16.06 22.31 -19.12
CA GLY A 892 -15.88 23.26 -20.21
C GLY A 892 -16.42 22.75 -21.54
N ALA A 893 -16.80 23.67 -22.42
CA ALA A 893 -17.27 23.34 -23.77
C ALA A 893 -16.07 23.07 -24.71
N PRO A 894 -16.22 22.21 -25.73
CA PRO A 894 -15.23 22.03 -26.78
C PRO A 894 -14.73 23.35 -27.36
N GLY A 895 -13.40 23.49 -27.46
CA GLY A 895 -12.73 24.70 -27.96
C GLY A 895 -12.42 25.75 -26.89
N SER A 896 -12.95 25.62 -25.66
CA SER A 896 -12.66 26.54 -24.56
C SER A 896 -11.24 26.42 -23.99
N GLY A 897 -10.52 25.33 -24.29
CA GLY A 897 -9.26 24.97 -23.63
C GLY A 897 -9.43 24.45 -22.20
N SER A 898 -10.63 24.57 -21.60
CA SER A 898 -11.00 23.92 -20.34
C SER A 898 -11.48 22.49 -20.61
N GLY A 899 -10.86 21.51 -19.97
CA GLY A 899 -11.22 20.10 -20.12
C GLY A 899 -10.21 19.20 -19.42
N LYS A 900 -10.40 17.87 -19.48
CA LYS A 900 -9.43 16.93 -18.90
C LYS A 900 -8.34 16.64 -19.93
N ARG A 901 -7.08 16.66 -19.50
CA ARG A 901 -5.93 16.47 -20.39
C ARG A 901 -5.80 15.02 -20.83
N LEU A 902 -5.64 14.81 -22.13
CA LEU A 902 -5.14 13.58 -22.71
C LEU A 902 -3.60 13.66 -22.75
N GLN A 903 -2.93 12.51 -22.84
CA GLN A 903 -1.48 12.45 -23.02
C GLN A 903 -1.14 12.54 -24.51
N LYS A 904 -0.14 13.35 -24.84
CA LYS A 904 0.33 13.51 -26.21
C LYS A 904 0.83 12.19 -26.78
N GLY A 905 0.40 11.85 -27.99
CA GLY A 905 0.86 10.66 -28.71
C GLY A 905 0.30 9.33 -28.20
N VAL A 906 -0.41 9.33 -27.06
CA VAL A 906 -1.08 8.14 -26.53
C VAL A 906 -2.30 7.85 -27.40
N GLU A 907 -2.44 6.60 -27.80
CA GLU A 907 -3.65 6.05 -28.39
C GLU A 907 -4.70 5.76 -27.32
N TYR A 908 -5.89 6.30 -27.52
CA TYR A 908 -7.04 6.15 -26.65
C TYR A 908 -8.15 5.35 -27.33
N ARG A 909 -8.95 4.67 -26.50
CA ARG A 909 -10.20 4.01 -26.87
C ARG A 909 -11.34 4.67 -26.12
N ALA A 910 -12.52 4.69 -26.72
CA ALA A 910 -13.71 4.95 -25.94
C ALA A 910 -13.88 3.78 -24.95
N CYS A 911 -14.18 4.08 -23.69
CA CYS A 911 -14.38 3.07 -22.68
C CYS A 911 -15.52 3.43 -21.73
N VAL A 912 -16.13 2.39 -21.19
CA VAL A 912 -17.12 2.45 -20.13
C VAL A 912 -16.75 1.49 -19.02
N ILE A 913 -16.99 1.91 -17.79
CA ILE A 913 -16.79 1.12 -16.58
C ILE A 913 -18.16 0.83 -16.00
N THR A 914 -18.47 -0.44 -15.81
CA THR A 914 -19.67 -0.92 -15.13
C THR A 914 -19.34 -1.21 -13.67
N SER A 915 -20.29 -1.01 -12.76
CA SER A 915 -20.10 -1.28 -11.33
C SER A 915 -21.41 -1.74 -10.68
N GLY A 916 -21.36 -2.37 -9.52
CA GLY A 916 -22.53 -3.01 -8.89
C GLY A 916 -22.15 -3.95 -7.76
N SER A 917 -23.13 -4.49 -7.05
CA SER A 917 -22.91 -5.49 -5.99
C SER A 917 -23.12 -6.92 -6.51
N THR A 918 -22.15 -7.81 -6.31
CA THR A 918 -22.22 -9.25 -6.66
C THR A 918 -22.76 -10.13 -5.53
N MET A 919 -23.14 -9.57 -4.38
CA MET A 919 -23.47 -10.35 -3.19
C MET A 919 -24.76 -11.19 -3.27
N GLY A 920 -25.43 -11.29 -4.43
CA GLY A 920 -26.51 -12.24 -4.66
C GLY A 920 -26.00 -13.48 -5.40
N GLY A 921 -25.47 -14.45 -4.67
CA GLY A 921 -25.08 -15.76 -5.20
C GLY A 921 -26.25 -16.73 -5.45
N SER A 922 -27.51 -16.29 -5.27
CA SER A 922 -28.69 -17.09 -5.55
C SER A 922 -29.26 -16.75 -6.92
N ASN A 923 -29.74 -17.77 -7.64
CA ASN A 923 -30.38 -17.67 -8.97
C ASN A 923 -31.61 -16.74 -9.01
N ASP A 924 -32.03 -16.20 -7.87
CA ASP A 924 -33.24 -15.38 -7.70
C ASP A 924 -32.91 -13.91 -7.32
N GLY A 925 -31.62 -13.57 -7.14
CA GLY A 925 -31.17 -12.29 -6.60
C GLY A 925 -31.28 -11.14 -7.60
N LYS A 926 -32.17 -10.17 -7.32
CA LYS A 926 -32.30 -8.91 -8.07
C LYS A 926 -30.93 -8.21 -8.17
N GLN A 927 -30.37 -8.17 -9.38
CA GLN A 927 -29.07 -7.59 -9.64
C GLN A 927 -29.12 -6.06 -9.45
N SER A 928 -28.22 -5.52 -8.62
CA SER A 928 -27.98 -4.08 -8.52
C SER A 928 -26.68 -3.74 -9.26
N ASN A 929 -26.79 -3.02 -10.38
CA ASN A 929 -25.68 -2.68 -11.24
C ASN A 929 -25.88 -1.35 -11.98
N THR A 930 -24.78 -0.83 -12.51
CA THR A 930 -24.76 0.25 -13.49
C THR A 930 -24.06 -0.27 -14.74
N GLY A 931 -24.83 -0.36 -15.82
CA GLY A 931 -24.39 -0.61 -17.18
C GLY A 931 -24.44 0.65 -18.05
N TRP A 932 -24.20 0.47 -19.35
CA TRP A 932 -24.16 1.55 -20.34
C TRP A 932 -24.81 1.11 -21.66
N GLU A 933 -25.53 2.00 -22.32
CA GLU A 933 -25.87 1.88 -23.73
C GLU A 933 -25.10 2.94 -24.51
N VAL A 934 -24.16 2.52 -25.33
CA VAL A 934 -23.24 3.42 -26.04
C VAL A 934 -23.74 3.69 -27.45
N ASN A 935 -23.63 4.93 -27.92
CA ASN A 935 -23.88 5.33 -29.30
C ASN A 935 -22.58 5.94 -29.85
N PHE A 936 -21.97 5.26 -30.83
CA PHE A 936 -20.75 5.72 -31.48
C PHE A 936 -20.99 6.54 -32.76
N GLY A 937 -22.26 6.76 -33.11
CA GLY A 937 -22.69 7.41 -34.35
C GLY A 937 -23.48 6.51 -35.30
N ASP A 938 -23.83 5.29 -34.89
CA ASP A 938 -24.73 4.41 -35.66
C ASP A 938 -26.17 4.93 -35.67
N LYS A 939 -26.52 5.79 -34.70
CA LYS A 939 -27.80 6.48 -34.58
C LYS A 939 -27.57 7.97 -34.36
N PRO A 940 -28.55 8.83 -34.69
CA PRO A 940 -28.49 10.26 -34.33
C PRO A 940 -28.18 10.45 -32.85
N PHE A 941 -27.25 11.36 -32.55
CA PHE A 941 -26.95 11.75 -31.17
C PHE A 941 -28.12 12.55 -30.59
N ALA A 942 -28.38 12.41 -29.29
CA ALA A 942 -29.47 13.17 -28.65
C ALA A 942 -29.13 14.66 -28.52
N HIS A 943 -27.85 14.98 -28.54
CA HIS A 943 -27.35 16.35 -28.51
C HIS A 943 -26.47 16.62 -29.74
N PRO A 944 -26.50 17.86 -30.28
CA PRO A 944 -25.76 18.20 -31.49
C PRO A 944 -24.25 17.98 -31.30
N LEU A 945 -23.59 17.56 -32.38
CA LEU A 945 -22.15 17.44 -32.44
C LEU A 945 -21.50 18.82 -32.23
N PRO A 946 -20.43 18.91 -31.42
CA PRO A 946 -19.68 20.16 -31.35
C PRO A 946 -19.03 20.47 -32.71
N PRO A 947 -18.85 21.76 -33.07
CA PRO A 947 -18.25 22.14 -34.36
C PRO A 947 -16.86 21.49 -34.58
N GLY A 948 -16.69 20.86 -35.74
CA GLY A 948 -15.45 20.18 -36.12
C GLY A 948 -15.24 18.78 -35.53
N TYR A 949 -16.18 18.28 -34.73
CA TYR A 949 -16.15 16.90 -34.22
C TYR A 949 -16.90 15.96 -35.15
N ARG A 950 -16.47 14.69 -35.16
CA ARG A 950 -17.11 13.62 -35.94
C ARG A 950 -17.55 12.48 -35.03
N PRO A 951 -18.58 11.70 -35.41
CA PRO A 951 -18.89 10.46 -34.72
C PRO A 951 -17.65 9.54 -34.69
N LEU A 952 -17.40 8.86 -33.56
CA LEU A 952 -16.26 7.95 -33.46
C LEU A 952 -16.29 6.81 -34.49
N GLN A 953 -17.48 6.30 -34.83
CA GLN A 953 -17.67 5.23 -35.83
C GLN A 953 -17.34 5.68 -37.28
N GLY A 954 -17.19 6.99 -37.50
CA GLY A 954 -17.13 7.56 -38.85
C GLY A 954 -18.50 7.58 -39.53
N GLY A 955 -18.61 8.38 -40.59
CA GLY A 955 -19.87 8.65 -41.31
C GLY A 955 -19.98 10.11 -41.74
N PRO A 956 -20.91 10.45 -42.65
CA PRO A 956 -21.12 11.85 -43.04
C PRO A 956 -21.50 12.67 -41.80
N THR A 957 -20.91 13.86 -41.66
CA THR A 957 -21.34 14.85 -40.68
C THR A 957 -22.82 15.13 -40.93
N GLN A 958 -23.70 14.78 -39.98
CA GLN A 958 -25.10 15.18 -40.04
C GLN A 958 -25.13 16.71 -40.03
N THR A 959 -25.50 17.30 -41.17
CA THR A 959 -25.75 18.73 -41.33
C THR A 959 -27.07 19.12 -40.71
#